data_AF-A0A961DXV4-F1
#
_entry.id   AF-A0A961DXV4-F1
#
_cell.length_a   1.000
_cell.length_b   1.000
_cell.length_c   1.000
_cell.angle_alpha   90.00
_cell.angle_beta   90.00
_cell.angle_gamma   90.00
#
_symmetry.space_group_name_H-M   'P 1'
#
loop_
_entity.id
_entity.type
_entity.pdbx_description
1 polymer ?
#
loop_
_entity_poly.entity_id
_entity_poly.type
_entity_poly.pdbx_seq_one_letter_code
_entity_poly.pdbx_strand_id
1 'polypeptide(L)'
;MIPGTPDPPVYARSHDPSQPTPAVPVVRPRGRGRGYGPASPILPPVLSAAGLRAACDGQGHRTAGRRGGVVRGGGRRPLRPAVSGALRSRGRGHRGAGGRRCRGARSVVRRADADGQGRRRVAVSRRDDLERVARDVFGWQRLRPAQLKAMEAVLAGRDVLAVMATGSGKSAIYQVPGVLLDGVTLVVSPLIALQRDQISGLAATKAPDAVAINSLLASDENDRVREAVRRRAAEYVFLAPEQLANDDVVADLLQGGISLIVIDEAHCVSAWGHDFRPDYLRIADTIERLGHPTVVALTATASPVVRREIVEHLRLRDPLVIASGFDRPNIRLEVFRDVEDDEKRDAVLAAALTAARPTLLYAATRADAETYAAALISHGVRSAAYHAGLSRPERDEVHARFRADDLDVVTATSAFGMGIDKADVRAVLHASVPESLDNYYQQIGRAGRDGKPAVAQLFYRSEDLGLAQFFTGRRADATLPVTVYQALRSAAGPLPMKDLRTALGVGARSVTGALNLLEEAGLIRSGTVGFEVSEWVGPKDAAERVAAEVERGERIEQSRVQMMRGYAETVDCRRLFLLGYFGETLAAPCGNCDRCTANAAADADGEDGEEEPTAGDWTAQTPVVHRTLGAGVVMSVEDDRITVLFDDYGYRTLALDAIAGSDLLRRR
;
A
#
# COMPACT_ATOMS: atom_id res chain seq x y z
N MET A 1 -24.46 -44.93 -32.15
CA MET A 1 -24.89 -45.68 -30.95
C MET A 1 -24.43 -44.89 -29.73
N ILE A 2 -25.39 -44.35 -28.99
CA ILE A 2 -25.23 -43.50 -27.81
C ILE A 2 -25.15 -44.41 -26.57
N PRO A 3 -24.29 -44.09 -25.61
CA PRO A 3 -24.66 -44.18 -24.19
C PRO A 3 -24.24 -42.87 -23.49
N GLY A 4 -25.00 -42.20 -22.63
CA GLY A 4 -26.17 -42.54 -21.83
C GLY A 4 -26.06 -41.62 -20.60
N THR A 5 -26.78 -40.51 -20.61
CA THR A 5 -26.88 -39.53 -19.51
C THR A 5 -27.71 -40.12 -18.36
N PRO A 6 -27.35 -39.90 -17.08
CA PRO A 6 -28.24 -40.19 -15.97
C PRO A 6 -29.20 -39.02 -15.69
N ASP A 7 -30.48 -39.35 -15.53
CA ASP A 7 -31.58 -38.46 -15.14
C ASP A 7 -31.41 -37.85 -13.71
N PRO A 8 -31.99 -36.66 -13.45
CA PRO A 8 -32.03 -36.05 -12.12
C PRO A 8 -33.19 -36.60 -11.26
N PRO A 9 -33.06 -36.67 -9.92
CA PRO A 9 -34.17 -37.10 -9.08
C PRO A 9 -35.17 -35.95 -8.84
N VAL A 10 -36.44 -36.24 -9.13
CA VAL A 10 -37.62 -35.41 -8.82
C VAL A 10 -38.08 -35.64 -7.37
N TYR A 11 -38.48 -34.53 -6.75
CA TYR A 11 -39.05 -34.29 -5.42
C TYR A 11 -39.95 -35.37 -4.78
N ALA A 12 -39.83 -35.49 -3.45
CA ALA A 12 -40.93 -35.88 -2.56
C ALA A 12 -41.08 -34.84 -1.43
N ARG A 13 -42.14 -34.02 -1.54
CA ARG A 13 -42.69 -33.20 -0.45
C ARG A 13 -43.81 -34.00 0.23
N SER A 14 -43.68 -34.28 1.52
CA SER A 14 -44.82 -34.47 2.44
C SER A 14 -44.31 -34.65 3.87
N HIS A 15 -44.37 -33.61 4.70
CA HIS A 15 -44.48 -33.81 6.14
C HIS A 15 -45.54 -32.89 6.75
N ASP A 16 -46.42 -33.59 7.45
CA ASP A 16 -47.66 -33.23 8.11
C ASP A 16 -47.40 -32.37 9.37
N PRO A 17 -48.08 -31.22 9.54
CA PRO A 17 -47.93 -30.36 10.71
C PRO A 17 -48.95 -30.76 11.80
N SER A 18 -48.74 -31.89 12.48
CA SER A 18 -49.65 -32.26 13.58
C SER A 18 -49.12 -33.28 14.59
N GLN A 19 -47.91 -33.11 15.17
CA GLN A 19 -47.58 -33.82 16.43
C GLN A 19 -46.77 -32.96 17.44
N PRO A 20 -47.09 -33.02 18.74
CA PRO A 20 -46.50 -32.19 19.78
C PRO A 20 -45.14 -32.72 20.28
N THR A 21 -44.15 -31.84 20.36
CA THR A 21 -42.83 -32.10 20.97
C THR A 21 -42.91 -32.22 22.50
N PRO A 22 -42.22 -33.18 23.14
CA PRO A 22 -42.20 -33.32 24.59
C PRO A 22 -41.30 -32.26 25.26
N ALA A 23 -41.78 -31.71 26.36
CA ALA A 23 -41.12 -30.71 27.19
C ALA A 23 -39.84 -31.26 27.86
N VAL A 24 -38.74 -30.52 27.74
CA VAL A 24 -37.49 -30.74 28.48
C VAL A 24 -37.37 -29.68 29.58
N PRO A 25 -36.96 -30.05 30.81
CA PRO A 25 -37.16 -29.21 32.00
C PRO A 25 -36.17 -28.04 32.09
N VAL A 26 -36.72 -26.89 32.49
CA VAL A 26 -36.02 -25.65 32.86
C VAL A 26 -35.27 -25.85 34.18
N VAL A 27 -33.94 -25.75 34.15
CA VAL A 27 -33.12 -25.61 35.35
C VAL A 27 -32.78 -24.13 35.55
N ARG A 28 -33.36 -23.52 36.59
CA ARG A 28 -32.99 -22.18 37.09
C ARG A 28 -31.76 -22.28 38.00
N PRO A 29 -30.76 -21.38 37.85
CA PRO A 29 -29.94 -20.96 38.98
C PRO A 29 -30.46 -19.63 39.55
N ARG A 30 -30.56 -19.60 40.88
CA ARG A 30 -30.94 -18.44 41.70
C ARG A 30 -29.95 -17.29 41.54
N GLY A 31 -30.47 -16.07 41.49
CA GLY A 31 -29.68 -14.85 41.31
C GLY A 31 -28.96 -14.33 42.55
N ARG A 32 -28.08 -13.35 42.29
CA ARG A 32 -27.85 -12.17 43.12
C ARG A 32 -27.62 -10.99 42.18
N GLY A 33 -28.50 -9.99 42.27
CA GLY A 33 -28.46 -8.79 41.44
C GLY A 33 -27.53 -7.71 41.97
N ARG A 34 -27.20 -6.78 41.09
CA ARG A 34 -27.12 -5.32 41.31
C ARG A 34 -27.04 -4.67 39.94
N GLY A 35 -28.11 -3.98 39.55
CA GLY A 35 -28.18 -3.19 38.32
C GLY A 35 -27.68 -1.77 38.55
N TYR A 36 -27.07 -1.19 37.53
CA TYR A 36 -26.97 0.25 37.32
C TYR A 36 -27.09 0.51 35.81
N GLY A 37 -28.13 1.26 35.42
CA GLY A 37 -28.30 1.79 34.07
C GLY A 37 -27.46 3.06 33.83
N PRO A 38 -27.32 3.51 32.58
CA PRO A 38 -26.45 4.62 32.21
C PRO A 38 -27.10 5.97 32.52
N ALA A 39 -26.39 6.83 33.25
CA ALA A 39 -26.78 8.21 33.52
C ALA A 39 -26.06 9.17 32.55
N SER A 40 -26.85 10.05 31.94
CA SER A 40 -26.42 11.19 31.12
C SER A 40 -25.52 12.17 31.88
N PRO A 41 -24.51 12.80 31.25
CA PRO A 41 -23.78 13.89 31.88
C PRO A 41 -24.53 15.22 31.73
N ILE A 42 -24.96 15.73 32.87
CA ILE A 42 -25.44 17.11 33.10
C ILE A 42 -24.21 18.03 33.22
N LEU A 43 -24.18 19.10 32.41
CA LEU A 43 -23.27 20.24 32.55
C LEU A 43 -23.58 21.03 33.84
N PRO A 44 -22.56 21.49 34.59
CA PRO A 44 -22.72 22.61 35.52
C PRO A 44 -21.94 23.87 35.08
N PRO A 45 -22.27 25.04 35.67
CA PRO A 45 -22.32 26.31 34.95
C PRO A 45 -21.11 27.24 35.17
N VAL A 46 -21.09 28.27 34.33
CA VAL A 46 -20.19 29.42 34.34
C VAL A 46 -20.53 30.39 35.48
N LEU A 47 -19.55 30.78 36.30
CA LEU A 47 -19.50 32.00 37.14
C LEU A 47 -18.03 32.46 37.19
N SER A 48 -17.66 33.52 36.47
CA SER A 48 -17.68 34.95 36.86
C SER A 48 -16.56 35.38 37.81
N ALA A 49 -15.90 36.47 37.42
CA ALA A 49 -14.67 37.04 37.95
C ALA A 49 -14.84 37.89 39.23
N ALA A 50 -13.81 37.87 40.07
CA ALA A 50 -13.29 38.91 40.98
C ALA A 50 -12.12 38.25 41.75
N GLY A 51 -10.88 38.76 41.80
CA GLY A 51 -10.43 40.05 42.31
C GLY A 51 -9.46 39.80 43.49
N LEU A 52 -8.47 40.68 43.66
CA LEU A 52 -7.44 40.77 44.74
C LEU A 52 -6.14 39.96 44.51
N ARG A 53 -4.99 40.58 44.22
CA ARG A 53 -4.07 41.44 45.02
C ARG A 53 -3.30 40.70 46.13
N ALA A 54 -1.98 40.67 45.91
CA ALA A 54 -0.86 41.00 46.82
C ALA A 54 -0.53 40.10 48.04
N ALA A 55 0.79 39.87 48.17
CA ALA A 55 1.66 39.68 49.36
C ALA A 55 2.60 38.47 49.11
N CYS A 56 3.92 38.62 48.90
CA CYS A 56 4.96 39.08 49.82
C CYS A 56 4.90 38.44 51.21
N ASP A 57 5.70 37.39 51.39
CA ASP A 57 6.57 37.06 52.55
C ASP A 57 7.05 35.61 52.33
N GLY A 58 8.30 35.20 52.54
CA GLY A 58 9.31 35.69 53.48
C GLY A 58 9.63 34.54 54.44
N GLN A 59 10.93 34.24 54.61
CA GLN A 59 11.57 33.25 55.53
C GLN A 59 11.81 31.86 54.90
N GLY A 60 12.99 31.24 54.99
CA GLY A 60 14.20 31.57 55.75
C GLY A 60 14.83 30.28 56.30
N HIS A 61 16.17 30.25 56.35
CA HIS A 61 17.07 29.28 57.02
C HIS A 61 17.56 28.06 56.20
N ARG A 62 18.84 28.08 55.76
CA ARG A 62 20.11 27.65 56.45
C ARG A 62 20.26 26.12 56.36
N THR A 63 21.38 25.50 55.97
CA THR A 63 22.81 25.82 56.17
C THR A 63 23.70 24.85 55.37
N ALA A 64 24.90 25.33 54.99
CA ALA A 64 26.21 24.64 54.86
C ALA A 64 26.33 23.36 54.02
N GLY A 65 27.31 23.15 53.15
CA GLY A 65 28.53 23.89 52.82
C GLY A 65 29.61 22.89 52.36
N ARG A 66 30.42 23.27 51.37
CA ARG A 66 31.90 23.12 51.31
C ARG A 66 32.43 23.16 49.87
N ARG A 67 33.40 24.07 49.69
CA ARG A 67 34.66 24.01 48.92
C ARG A 67 34.54 23.62 47.43
N GLY A 68 35.08 24.35 46.46
CA GLY A 68 36.11 25.40 46.46
C GLY A 68 36.86 25.26 45.12
N GLY A 69 37.16 26.37 44.43
CA GLY A 69 37.91 26.34 43.16
C GLY A 69 37.72 27.59 42.31
N VAL A 70 38.47 28.65 42.67
CA VAL A 70 38.72 29.87 41.88
C VAL A 70 39.75 29.49 40.78
N VAL A 71 39.72 29.98 39.54
CA VAL A 71 40.39 31.22 39.07
C VAL A 71 40.06 31.45 37.57
N ARG A 72 39.67 32.71 37.27
CA ARG A 72 39.92 33.60 36.10
C ARG A 72 40.59 32.98 34.85
N GLY A 73 40.28 33.33 33.60
CA GLY A 73 39.63 34.52 33.02
C GLY A 73 40.27 34.77 31.63
N GLY A 74 39.61 35.51 30.75
CA GLY A 74 40.22 36.03 29.51
C GLY A 74 39.34 35.91 28.27
N GLY A 75 38.67 37.00 27.91
CA GLY A 75 38.00 37.12 26.61
C GLY A 75 38.94 37.53 25.49
N ARG A 76 38.51 37.34 24.24
CA ARG A 76 38.42 38.36 23.18
C ARG A 76 37.90 37.73 21.87
N ARG A 77 37.15 38.55 21.15
CA ARG A 77 36.40 38.30 19.91
C ARG A 77 37.24 38.79 18.69
N PRO A 78 36.74 38.74 17.43
CA PRO A 78 37.32 38.02 16.29
C PRO A 78 37.97 38.93 15.22
N LEU A 79 38.63 38.36 14.20
CA LEU A 79 39.01 39.07 12.96
C LEU A 79 38.94 38.17 11.70
N ARG A 80 38.17 38.63 10.70
CA ARG A 80 38.36 38.45 9.24
C ARG A 80 39.20 39.64 8.70
N PRO A 81 39.91 39.57 7.55
CA PRO A 81 39.41 39.88 6.18
C PRO A 81 40.14 39.05 5.08
N ALA A 82 40.14 39.32 3.76
CA ALA A 82 39.16 39.62 2.70
C ALA A 82 39.91 39.45 1.33
N VAL A 83 39.21 38.90 0.32
CA VAL A 83 39.20 39.11 -1.15
C VAL A 83 40.30 39.92 -1.89
N SER A 84 40.77 39.39 -3.05
CA SER A 84 41.02 40.07 -4.37
C SER A 84 41.82 39.10 -5.30
N GLY A 85 41.68 38.94 -6.63
CA GLY A 85 41.05 39.75 -7.68
C GLY A 85 42.05 40.04 -8.83
N ALA A 86 41.99 39.22 -9.91
CA ALA A 86 42.46 39.35 -11.31
C ALA A 86 43.38 40.50 -11.81
N LEU A 87 44.28 40.20 -12.79
CA LEU A 87 44.22 40.73 -14.17
C LEU A 87 45.39 40.30 -15.10
N ARG A 88 45.07 40.27 -16.40
CA ARG A 88 45.83 39.84 -17.58
C ARG A 88 46.79 40.93 -18.10
N SER A 89 47.82 40.54 -18.85
CA SER A 89 48.26 41.32 -20.03
C SER A 89 49.00 40.46 -21.07
N ARG A 90 48.88 40.89 -22.34
CA ARG A 90 49.27 40.24 -23.59
C ARG A 90 50.66 40.73 -24.05
N GLY A 91 51.39 39.94 -24.84
CA GLY A 91 52.53 40.40 -25.64
C GLY A 91 52.94 39.44 -26.75
N ARG A 92 52.78 39.87 -28.01
CA ARG A 92 53.30 39.30 -29.29
C ARG A 92 54.85 39.28 -29.25
N GLY A 93 55.67 38.48 -29.94
CA GLY A 93 55.56 37.61 -31.11
C GLY A 93 56.74 37.92 -32.06
N HIS A 94 57.69 37.00 -32.31
CA HIS A 94 58.48 36.95 -33.57
C HIS A 94 59.34 35.66 -33.74
N ARG A 95 59.08 34.98 -34.89
CA ARG A 95 59.91 34.15 -35.83
C ARG A 95 61.33 33.76 -35.38
N GLY A 96 61.70 32.48 -35.27
CA GLY A 96 62.18 31.57 -36.35
C GLY A 96 63.73 31.53 -36.35
N ALA A 97 64.49 30.43 -36.41
CA ALA A 97 64.31 29.05 -36.86
C ALA A 97 65.41 28.11 -36.30
N GLY A 98 65.14 26.79 -36.30
CA GLY A 98 66.11 25.67 -36.30
C GLY A 98 66.76 25.30 -34.97
N GLY A 99 66.72 24.07 -34.44
CA GLY A 99 66.16 22.80 -34.86
C GLY A 99 66.85 21.68 -34.07
N ARG A 100 66.07 20.78 -33.44
CA ARG A 100 66.24 19.32 -33.37
C ARG A 100 65.20 18.73 -32.39
N ARG A 101 64.75 17.54 -32.77
CA ARG A 101 63.46 16.91 -32.46
C ARG A 101 63.46 16.12 -31.16
N CYS A 102 62.36 16.17 -30.42
CA CYS A 102 61.77 15.03 -29.69
C CYS A 102 60.26 14.99 -30.03
N ARG A 103 59.77 13.82 -30.48
CA ARG A 103 58.40 13.63 -30.99
C ARG A 103 57.43 13.40 -29.82
N GLY A 104 56.41 14.25 -29.74
CA GLY A 104 55.14 14.01 -29.07
C GLY A 104 54.01 13.95 -30.11
N ALA A 105 52.96 13.23 -29.74
CA ALA A 105 51.80 12.76 -30.51
C ALA A 105 51.12 13.75 -31.46
N ARG A 106 50.48 13.21 -32.51
CA ARG A 106 49.25 13.79 -33.07
C ARG A 106 48.19 12.74 -33.34
N SER A 107 47.01 13.11 -32.88
CA SER A 107 45.69 12.53 -32.99
C SER A 107 45.23 12.38 -34.43
N VAL A 108 44.59 11.24 -34.72
CA VAL A 108 43.72 11.07 -35.88
C VAL A 108 42.30 10.94 -35.34
N VAL A 109 41.49 11.95 -35.65
CA VAL A 109 40.04 11.93 -35.54
C VAL A 109 39.52 10.84 -36.48
N ARG A 110 38.93 9.77 -35.94
CA ARG A 110 38.12 8.82 -36.72
C ARG A 110 36.66 9.10 -36.45
N ARG A 111 35.94 9.36 -37.55
CA ARG A 111 34.48 9.44 -37.62
C ARG A 111 33.85 8.15 -37.08
N ALA A 112 32.87 8.31 -36.21
CA ALA A 112 32.02 7.23 -35.72
C ALA A 112 30.90 7.01 -36.73
N ASP A 113 30.93 5.87 -37.41
CA ASP A 113 29.78 5.26 -38.07
C ASP A 113 29.76 3.76 -37.69
N ALA A 114 28.56 3.25 -37.40
CA ALA A 114 28.19 1.86 -37.05
C ALA A 114 28.26 1.42 -35.56
N ASP A 115 27.35 1.95 -34.72
CA ASP A 115 27.20 1.58 -33.29
C ASP A 115 25.92 0.76 -32.98
N GLY A 116 25.55 -0.14 -33.90
CA GLY A 116 24.36 -1.02 -33.76
C GLY A 116 24.67 -2.44 -33.27
N GLN A 117 25.86 -2.98 -33.53
CA GLN A 117 26.22 -4.37 -33.20
C GLN A 117 26.85 -4.53 -31.81
N GLY A 118 27.54 -3.51 -31.29
CA GLY A 118 28.16 -3.52 -29.96
C GLY A 118 27.14 -3.50 -28.82
N ARG A 119 26.14 -2.61 -28.90
CA ARG A 119 25.01 -2.57 -27.95
C ARG A 119 24.22 -3.88 -27.92
N ARG A 120 24.03 -4.51 -29.09
CA ARG A 120 23.27 -5.77 -29.23
C ARG A 120 24.01 -6.96 -28.59
N ARG A 121 25.34 -7.05 -28.70
CA ARG A 121 26.14 -8.10 -28.03
C ARG A 121 26.15 -7.96 -26.50
N VAL A 122 26.26 -6.73 -25.97
CA VAL A 122 26.23 -6.48 -24.52
C VAL A 122 24.83 -6.76 -23.93
N ALA A 123 23.76 -6.39 -24.64
CA ALA A 123 22.39 -6.66 -24.22
C ALA A 123 22.07 -8.17 -24.20
N VAL A 124 22.52 -8.93 -25.20
CA VAL A 124 22.36 -10.41 -25.24
C VAL A 124 23.10 -11.08 -24.08
N SER A 125 24.35 -10.65 -23.79
CA SER A 125 25.12 -11.18 -22.65
C SER A 125 24.40 -10.99 -21.32
N ARG A 126 23.84 -9.80 -21.06
CA ARG A 126 23.16 -9.49 -19.79
C ARG A 126 21.90 -10.33 -19.58
N ARG A 127 21.16 -10.62 -20.65
CA ARG A 127 19.96 -11.47 -20.57
C ARG A 127 20.33 -12.92 -20.29
N ASP A 128 21.33 -13.45 -20.97
CA ASP A 128 21.82 -14.81 -20.75
C ASP A 128 22.36 -14.97 -19.30
N ASP A 129 22.99 -13.93 -18.76
CA ASP A 129 23.43 -13.89 -17.36
C ASP A 129 22.25 -13.96 -16.38
N LEU A 130 21.20 -13.15 -16.61
CA LEU A 130 19.98 -13.18 -15.79
C LEU A 130 19.29 -14.55 -15.81
N GLU A 131 19.12 -15.14 -17.00
CA GLU A 131 18.50 -16.44 -17.14
C GLU A 131 19.35 -17.56 -16.53
N ARG A 132 20.69 -17.45 -16.62
CA ARG A 132 21.60 -18.38 -15.95
C ARG A 132 21.50 -18.29 -14.44
N VAL A 133 21.58 -17.09 -13.85
CA VAL A 133 21.44 -16.91 -12.39
C VAL A 133 20.08 -17.40 -11.90
N ALA A 134 18.99 -17.07 -12.60
CA ALA A 134 17.66 -17.54 -12.26
C ALA A 134 17.60 -19.07 -12.18
N ARG A 135 18.22 -19.79 -13.12
CA ARG A 135 18.27 -21.26 -13.12
C ARG A 135 19.22 -21.82 -12.06
N ASP A 136 20.46 -21.35 -12.03
CA ASP A 136 21.54 -21.99 -11.29
C ASP A 136 21.51 -21.68 -9.79
N VAL A 137 21.04 -20.48 -9.44
CA VAL A 137 20.95 -19.98 -8.06
C VAL A 137 19.58 -20.25 -7.46
N PHE A 138 18.52 -19.85 -8.18
CA PHE A 138 17.14 -19.86 -7.67
C PHE A 138 16.27 -21.02 -8.18
N GLY A 139 16.76 -21.82 -9.14
CA GLY A 139 16.01 -22.95 -9.71
C GLY A 139 14.88 -22.56 -10.67
N TRP A 140 14.77 -21.29 -11.06
CA TRP A 140 13.71 -20.80 -11.94
C TRP A 140 14.06 -21.05 -13.41
N GLN A 141 13.37 -22.01 -14.01
CA GLN A 141 13.62 -22.45 -15.39
C GLN A 141 13.31 -21.40 -16.45
N ARG A 142 12.33 -20.52 -16.18
CA ARG A 142 11.90 -19.46 -17.11
C ARG A 142 11.55 -18.20 -16.35
N LEU A 143 11.99 -17.08 -16.88
CA LEU A 143 11.58 -15.75 -16.45
C LEU A 143 10.50 -15.21 -17.39
N ARG A 144 9.49 -14.52 -16.83
CA ARG A 144 8.45 -13.88 -17.63
C ARG A 144 9.03 -12.67 -18.38
N PRO A 145 8.50 -12.32 -19.56
CA PRO A 145 9.00 -11.17 -20.34
C PRO A 145 9.03 -9.86 -19.54
N ALA A 146 8.00 -9.59 -18.72
CA ALA A 146 7.95 -8.42 -17.85
C ALA A 146 9.05 -8.42 -16.77
N GLN A 147 9.35 -9.58 -16.18
CA GLN A 147 10.44 -9.72 -15.20
C GLN A 147 11.79 -9.45 -15.85
N LEU A 148 12.05 -10.05 -17.01
CA LEU A 148 13.29 -9.84 -17.76
C LEU A 148 13.50 -8.38 -18.12
N LYS A 149 12.46 -7.71 -18.65
CA LYS A 149 12.53 -6.29 -18.99
C LYS A 149 12.84 -5.41 -17.76
N ALA A 150 12.27 -5.74 -16.60
CA ALA A 150 12.57 -5.06 -15.34
C ALA A 150 14.03 -5.27 -14.92
N MET A 151 14.49 -6.52 -14.91
CA MET A 151 15.86 -6.89 -14.52
C MET A 151 16.91 -6.27 -15.44
N GLU A 152 16.67 -6.23 -16.76
CA GLU A 152 17.55 -5.56 -17.73
C GLU A 152 17.67 -4.05 -17.45
N ALA A 153 16.58 -3.39 -17.04
CA ALA A 153 16.60 -1.98 -16.64
C ALA A 153 17.38 -1.78 -15.34
N VAL A 154 17.20 -2.66 -14.35
CA VAL A 154 17.98 -2.64 -13.09
C VAL A 154 19.47 -2.78 -13.36
N LEU A 155 19.90 -3.77 -14.17
CA LEU A 155 21.31 -3.93 -14.57
C LEU A 155 21.87 -2.77 -15.41
N ALA A 156 20.99 -1.97 -16.02
CA ALA A 156 21.38 -0.75 -16.73
C ALA A 156 21.45 0.49 -15.81
N GLY A 157 21.13 0.34 -14.53
CA GLY A 157 21.11 1.44 -13.56
C GLY A 157 19.88 2.33 -13.66
N ARG A 158 18.80 1.86 -14.30
CA ARG A 158 17.55 2.61 -14.46
C ARG A 158 16.55 2.21 -13.38
N ASP A 159 15.92 3.20 -12.76
CA ASP A 159 14.86 2.95 -11.78
C ASP A 159 13.69 2.19 -12.40
N VAL A 160 12.99 1.42 -11.58
CA VAL A 160 11.87 0.58 -12.01
C VAL A 160 10.69 0.75 -11.07
N LEU A 161 9.50 0.94 -11.64
CA LEU A 161 8.24 0.71 -10.96
C LEU A 161 7.58 -0.51 -11.60
N ALA A 162 7.50 -1.62 -10.86
CA ALA A 162 6.83 -2.83 -11.32
C ALA A 162 5.54 -3.08 -10.51
N VAL A 163 4.41 -2.90 -11.20
CA VAL A 163 3.07 -3.21 -10.70
C VAL A 163 2.65 -4.53 -11.33
N MET A 164 2.67 -5.60 -10.53
CA MET A 164 2.42 -6.95 -11.00
C MET A 164 1.64 -7.75 -9.96
N ALA A 165 0.64 -8.54 -10.40
CA ALA A 165 -0.22 -9.31 -9.50
C ALA A 165 0.54 -10.14 -8.44
N THR A 166 -0.12 -10.48 -7.33
CA THR A 166 0.43 -11.40 -6.33
C THR A 166 0.76 -12.76 -6.97
N GLY A 167 1.83 -13.41 -6.53
CA GLY A 167 2.29 -14.67 -7.12
C GLY A 167 2.98 -14.56 -8.50
N SER A 168 3.08 -13.35 -9.09
CA SER A 168 3.77 -13.14 -10.37
C SER A 168 5.30 -13.28 -10.31
N GLY A 169 5.87 -13.47 -9.11
CA GLY A 169 7.31 -13.57 -8.88
C GLY A 169 8.02 -12.22 -8.87
N LYS A 170 7.41 -11.18 -8.25
CA LYS A 170 8.01 -9.83 -8.14
C LYS A 170 9.41 -9.85 -7.52
N SER A 171 9.65 -10.72 -6.53
CA SER A 171 10.94 -10.81 -5.84
C SER A 171 12.10 -11.14 -6.78
N ALA A 172 11.85 -11.88 -7.87
CA ALA A 172 12.87 -12.17 -8.87
C ALA A 172 13.49 -10.89 -9.46
N ILE A 173 12.71 -9.80 -9.58
CA ILE A 173 13.15 -8.54 -10.21
C ILE A 173 14.34 -7.92 -9.50
N TYR A 174 14.48 -8.11 -8.20
CA TYR A 174 15.65 -7.63 -7.45
C TYR A 174 16.59 -8.75 -7.01
N GLN A 175 16.07 -9.96 -6.77
CA GLN A 175 16.90 -11.08 -6.34
C GLN A 175 17.89 -11.49 -7.44
N VAL A 176 17.44 -11.65 -8.69
CA VAL A 176 18.36 -12.07 -9.78
C VAL A 176 19.41 -10.99 -10.08
N PRO A 177 19.06 -9.70 -10.26
CA PRO A 177 20.07 -8.66 -10.48
C PRO A 177 20.97 -8.44 -9.27
N GLY A 178 20.46 -8.61 -8.05
CA GLY A 178 21.26 -8.45 -6.82
C GLY A 178 22.48 -9.37 -6.77
N VAL A 179 22.41 -10.58 -7.35
CA VAL A 179 23.58 -11.48 -7.45
C VAL A 179 24.61 -10.98 -8.47
N LEU A 180 24.20 -10.18 -9.45
CA LEU A 180 25.05 -9.72 -10.56
C LEU A 180 25.63 -8.31 -10.33
N LEU A 181 25.04 -7.53 -9.42
CA LEU A 181 25.51 -6.20 -9.06
C LEU A 181 26.63 -6.30 -8.02
N ASP A 182 27.54 -5.33 -8.03
CA ASP A 182 28.57 -5.19 -7.00
C ASP A 182 28.05 -4.26 -5.91
N GLY A 183 27.78 -4.81 -4.72
CA GLY A 183 27.30 -4.08 -3.56
C GLY A 183 25.91 -4.52 -3.12
N VAL A 184 25.56 -4.16 -1.88
CA VAL A 184 24.40 -4.72 -1.16
C VAL A 184 23.07 -4.31 -1.79
N THR A 185 22.13 -5.26 -1.86
CA THR A 185 20.72 -5.02 -2.17
C THR A 185 19.93 -4.77 -0.88
N LEU A 186 19.44 -3.54 -0.69
CA LEU A 186 18.60 -3.16 0.43
C LEU A 186 17.12 -3.34 0.08
N VAL A 187 16.37 -4.10 0.89
CA VAL A 187 14.95 -4.36 0.71
C VAL A 187 14.15 -3.76 1.88
N VAL A 188 13.38 -2.73 1.58
CA VAL A 188 12.43 -2.09 2.50
C VAL A 188 11.07 -2.76 2.34
N SER A 189 10.58 -3.42 3.40
CA SER A 189 9.32 -4.15 3.38
C SER A 189 8.53 -3.92 4.68
N PRO A 190 7.21 -3.72 4.65
CA PRO A 190 6.46 -3.21 5.80
C PRO A 190 6.27 -4.26 6.91
N LEU A 191 6.48 -5.55 6.62
CA LEU A 191 6.16 -6.63 7.55
C LEU A 191 7.35 -7.54 7.84
N ILE A 192 7.69 -7.63 9.12
CA ILE A 192 8.72 -8.53 9.65
C ILE A 192 8.42 -10.00 9.28
N ALA A 193 7.14 -10.41 9.26
CA ALA A 193 6.76 -11.76 8.86
C ALA A 193 7.11 -12.04 7.39
N LEU A 194 6.85 -11.08 6.50
CA LEU A 194 7.18 -11.20 5.08
C LEU A 194 8.70 -11.23 4.86
N GLN A 195 9.45 -10.40 5.59
CA GLN A 195 10.91 -10.40 5.55
C GLN A 195 11.47 -11.77 5.95
N ARG A 196 10.94 -12.40 7.02
CA ARG A 196 11.35 -13.74 7.46
C ARG A 196 11.06 -14.82 6.42
N ASP A 197 9.88 -14.78 5.80
CA ASP A 197 9.51 -15.72 4.74
C ASP A 197 10.43 -15.56 3.52
N GLN A 198 10.77 -14.32 3.14
CA GLN A 198 11.70 -14.03 2.04
C GLN A 198 13.14 -14.48 2.34
N ILE A 199 13.65 -14.22 3.54
CA ILE A 199 14.99 -14.66 3.98
C ILE A 199 15.06 -16.19 4.02
N SER A 200 14.05 -16.85 4.57
CA SER A 200 13.99 -18.31 4.62
C SER A 200 13.94 -18.91 3.21
N GLY A 201 13.19 -18.27 2.30
CA GLY A 201 13.15 -18.64 0.88
C GLY A 201 14.50 -18.50 0.20
N LEU A 202 15.26 -17.43 0.46
CA LEU A 202 16.62 -17.24 -0.06
C LEU A 202 17.59 -18.29 0.49
N ALA A 203 17.53 -18.57 1.79
CA ALA A 203 18.38 -19.57 2.46
C ALA A 203 18.14 -21.00 1.95
N ALA A 204 16.97 -21.28 1.38
CA ALA A 204 16.66 -22.57 0.73
C ALA A 204 17.24 -22.70 -0.70
N THR A 205 17.88 -21.65 -1.21
CA THR A 205 18.50 -21.60 -2.55
C THR A 205 20.02 -21.48 -2.44
N LYS A 206 20.73 -21.33 -3.57
CA LYS A 206 22.16 -21.01 -3.56
C LYS A 206 22.44 -19.50 -3.52
N ALA A 207 21.42 -18.70 -3.20
CA ALA A 207 21.55 -17.26 -3.14
C ALA A 207 22.54 -16.84 -2.04
N PRO A 208 23.22 -15.70 -2.22
CA PRO A 208 24.02 -15.09 -1.17
C PRO A 208 23.23 -14.82 0.12
N ASP A 209 23.95 -14.68 1.23
CA ASP A 209 23.36 -14.50 2.55
C ASP A 209 22.46 -13.27 2.64
N ALA A 210 21.35 -13.44 3.36
CA ALA A 210 20.35 -12.43 3.61
C ALA A 210 20.18 -12.21 5.11
N VAL A 211 20.11 -10.95 5.54
CA VAL A 211 19.93 -10.56 6.95
C VAL A 211 18.77 -9.59 7.11
N ALA A 212 18.18 -9.54 8.30
CA ALA A 212 17.15 -8.55 8.65
C ALA A 212 17.62 -7.64 9.78
N ILE A 213 17.54 -6.32 9.58
CA ILE A 213 17.68 -5.34 10.65
C ILE A 213 16.28 -5.09 11.23
N ASN A 214 16.07 -5.46 12.49
CA ASN A 214 14.81 -5.21 13.16
C ASN A 214 15.02 -4.87 14.65
N SER A 215 14.09 -4.10 15.21
CA SER A 215 14.12 -3.67 16.61
C SER A 215 13.76 -4.77 17.62
N LEU A 216 13.32 -5.94 17.13
CA LEU A 216 12.96 -7.09 17.96
C LEU A 216 14.14 -8.04 18.23
N LEU A 217 15.28 -7.87 17.53
CA LEU A 217 16.49 -8.64 17.80
C LEU A 217 17.11 -8.20 19.13
N ALA A 218 17.75 -9.15 19.81
CA ALA A 218 18.63 -8.83 20.94
C ALA A 218 19.78 -7.94 20.47
N SER A 219 20.30 -7.08 21.36
CA SER A 219 21.33 -6.07 21.00
C SER A 219 22.57 -6.70 20.36
N ASP A 220 23.02 -7.84 20.85
CA ASP A 220 24.20 -8.55 20.34
C ASP A 220 23.98 -9.14 18.94
N GLU A 221 22.78 -9.65 18.68
CA GLU A 221 22.38 -10.14 17.36
C GLU A 221 22.28 -8.99 16.37
N ASN A 222 21.69 -7.85 16.77
CA ASN A 222 21.60 -6.66 15.94
C ASN A 222 22.99 -6.11 15.59
N ASP A 223 23.92 -6.09 16.54
CA ASP A 223 25.30 -5.64 16.28
C ASP A 223 26.04 -6.56 15.30
N ARG A 224 25.81 -7.87 15.36
CA ARG A 224 26.35 -8.83 14.38
C ARG A 224 25.78 -8.61 12.99
N VAL A 225 24.46 -8.41 12.88
CA VAL A 225 23.82 -8.10 11.60
C VAL A 225 24.39 -6.81 11.02
N ARG A 226 24.49 -5.75 11.82
CA ARG A 226 25.05 -4.46 11.39
C ARG A 226 26.51 -4.57 10.95
N GLU A 227 27.33 -5.36 11.64
CA GLU A 227 28.71 -5.62 11.22
C GLU A 227 28.77 -6.41 9.89
N ALA A 228 27.88 -7.37 9.69
CA ALA A 228 27.78 -8.09 8.42
C ALA A 228 27.44 -7.14 7.26
N VAL A 229 26.55 -6.18 7.48
CA VAL A 229 26.25 -5.13 6.49
C VAL A 229 27.47 -4.26 6.21
N ARG A 230 28.14 -3.73 7.24
CA ARG A 230 29.34 -2.89 7.07
C ARG A 230 30.47 -3.59 6.33
N ARG A 231 30.65 -4.90 6.57
CA ARG A 231 31.68 -5.73 5.93
C ARG A 231 31.28 -6.31 4.58
N ARG A 232 30.05 -6.05 4.11
CA ARG A 232 29.49 -6.70 2.90
C ARG A 232 29.51 -8.23 2.98
N ALA A 233 29.28 -8.77 4.17
CA ALA A 233 29.16 -10.20 4.39
C ALA A 233 27.74 -10.72 4.08
N ALA A 234 26.77 -9.83 3.88
CA ALA A 234 25.42 -10.16 3.42
C ALA A 234 25.10 -9.34 2.16
N GLU A 235 24.54 -10.00 1.15
CA GLU A 235 24.18 -9.37 -0.12
C GLU A 235 22.78 -8.75 -0.06
N TYR A 236 21.87 -9.37 0.72
CA TYR A 236 20.52 -8.85 0.91
C TYR A 236 20.31 -8.38 2.34
N VAL A 237 19.84 -7.15 2.48
CA VAL A 237 19.50 -6.56 3.78
C VAL A 237 18.04 -6.20 3.78
N PHE A 238 17.25 -6.83 4.65
CA PHE A 238 15.84 -6.54 4.84
C PHE A 238 15.64 -5.63 6.04
N LEU A 239 14.79 -4.62 5.91
CA LEU A 239 14.37 -3.80 7.05
C LEU A 239 12.96 -3.25 6.87
N ALA A 240 12.36 -2.87 7.99
CA ALA A 240 11.11 -2.14 8.03
C ALA A 240 11.38 -0.62 7.85
N PRO A 241 10.48 0.15 7.22
CA PRO A 241 10.71 1.56 6.87
C PRO A 241 11.11 2.43 8.08
N GLU A 242 10.58 2.15 9.26
CA GLU A 242 10.92 2.87 10.49
C GLU A 242 12.41 2.76 10.88
N GLN A 243 13.13 1.73 10.42
CA GLN A 243 14.57 1.60 10.66
C GLN A 243 15.39 2.65 9.90
N LEU A 244 14.86 3.18 8.80
CA LEU A 244 15.54 4.24 8.02
C LEU A 244 15.53 5.60 8.73
N ALA A 245 14.72 5.76 9.78
CA ALA A 245 14.78 6.93 10.64
C ALA A 245 16.00 6.92 11.60
N ASN A 246 16.70 5.78 11.72
CA ASN A 246 17.87 5.66 12.57
C ASN A 246 19.16 5.99 11.79
N ASP A 247 19.82 7.10 12.15
CA ASP A 247 21.04 7.55 11.48
C ASP A 247 22.20 6.56 11.56
N ASP A 248 22.30 5.77 12.64
CA ASP A 248 23.33 4.74 12.78
C ASP A 248 23.12 3.60 11.76
N VAL A 249 21.86 3.25 11.49
CA VAL A 249 21.51 2.25 10.47
C VAL A 249 21.84 2.79 9.09
N VAL A 250 21.49 4.06 8.80
CA VAL A 250 21.81 4.67 7.50
C VAL A 250 23.33 4.80 7.29
N ALA A 251 24.09 5.11 8.34
CA ALA A 251 25.55 5.16 8.27
C ALA A 251 26.17 3.79 7.96
N ASP A 252 25.66 2.71 8.56
CA ASP A 252 26.11 1.35 8.26
C ASP A 252 25.79 0.95 6.81
N LEU A 253 24.60 1.29 6.33
CA LEU A 253 24.18 1.04 4.94
C LEU A 253 25.09 1.79 3.96
N LEU A 254 25.41 3.05 4.25
CA LEU A 254 26.33 3.86 3.44
C LEU A 254 27.72 3.22 3.37
N GLN A 255 28.24 2.72 4.51
CA GLN A 255 29.52 2.01 4.56
C GLN A 255 29.47 0.67 3.81
N GLY A 256 28.36 -0.05 3.92
CA GLY A 256 28.10 -1.30 3.20
C GLY A 256 28.09 -1.11 1.68
N GLY A 257 27.81 0.09 1.16
CA GLY A 257 27.80 0.37 -0.28
C GLY A 257 26.62 -0.29 -0.97
N ILE A 258 25.46 0.35 -0.83
CA ILE A 258 24.20 -0.12 -1.44
C ILE A 258 24.24 0.12 -2.95
N SER A 259 24.03 -0.94 -3.73
CA SER A 259 23.97 -0.88 -5.21
C SER A 259 22.53 -0.80 -5.73
N LEU A 260 21.59 -1.35 -4.96
CA LEU A 260 20.18 -1.50 -5.31
C LEU A 260 19.31 -1.27 -4.06
N ILE A 261 18.30 -0.40 -4.18
CA ILE A 261 17.27 -0.21 -3.16
C ILE A 261 15.95 -0.72 -3.70
N VAL A 262 15.28 -1.57 -2.94
CA VAL A 262 13.99 -2.17 -3.26
C VAL A 262 12.97 -1.68 -2.26
N ILE A 263 11.88 -1.11 -2.73
CA ILE A 263 10.73 -0.72 -1.93
C ILE A 263 9.61 -1.70 -2.26
N ASP A 264 9.42 -2.69 -1.38
CA ASP A 264 8.31 -3.63 -1.47
C ASP A 264 7.03 -2.99 -0.91
N GLU A 265 5.89 -3.38 -1.46
CA GLU A 265 4.60 -2.73 -1.24
C GLU A 265 4.66 -1.20 -1.37
N ALA A 266 5.27 -0.73 -2.45
CA ALA A 266 5.52 0.69 -2.70
C ALA A 266 4.25 1.56 -2.69
N HIS A 267 3.06 0.97 -2.85
CA HIS A 267 1.79 1.69 -2.71
C HIS A 267 1.62 2.34 -1.33
N CYS A 268 2.34 1.90 -0.29
CA CYS A 268 2.29 2.50 1.05
C CYS A 268 2.75 3.96 1.10
N VAL A 269 3.48 4.47 0.09
CA VAL A 269 3.86 5.89 -0.03
C VAL A 269 2.69 6.78 -0.46
N SER A 270 1.61 6.20 -0.99
CA SER A 270 0.52 6.93 -1.63
C SER A 270 -0.68 6.99 -0.70
N ALA A 271 -1.23 8.19 -0.48
CA ALA A 271 -2.49 8.37 0.25
C ALA A 271 -3.66 7.72 -0.49
N TRP A 272 -3.57 7.62 -1.83
CA TRP A 272 -4.48 6.84 -2.67
C TRP A 272 -4.22 5.32 -2.61
N GLY A 273 -3.07 4.90 -2.09
CA GLY A 273 -2.78 3.50 -1.77
C GLY A 273 -3.64 2.99 -0.61
N HIS A 274 -3.92 1.69 -0.62
CA HIS A 274 -4.85 1.05 0.31
C HIS A 274 -4.26 0.74 1.70
N ASP A 275 -2.95 0.95 1.90
CA ASP A 275 -2.26 0.82 3.19
C ASP A 275 -1.22 1.93 3.34
N PHE A 276 -1.66 3.20 3.37
CA PHE A 276 -0.77 4.35 3.53
C PHE A 276 0.01 4.28 4.86
N ARG A 277 1.33 4.44 4.78
CA ARG A 277 2.25 4.42 5.93
C ARG A 277 3.13 5.66 5.94
N PRO A 278 3.04 6.53 6.95
CA PRO A 278 3.83 7.77 6.98
C PRO A 278 5.34 7.57 6.92
N ASP A 279 5.86 6.48 7.53
CA ASP A 279 7.29 6.18 7.53
C ASP A 279 7.84 5.91 6.10
N TYR A 280 6.99 5.54 5.14
CA TYR A 280 7.38 5.36 3.74
C TYR A 280 7.73 6.69 3.04
N LEU A 281 7.16 7.82 3.47
CA LEU A 281 7.46 9.13 2.89
C LEU A 281 8.93 9.54 3.12
N ARG A 282 9.57 9.00 4.17
CA ARG A 282 10.97 9.29 4.51
C ARG A 282 11.98 8.50 3.69
N ILE A 283 11.53 7.51 2.91
CA ILE A 283 12.41 6.64 2.13
C ILE A 283 13.18 7.46 1.08
N ALA A 284 12.53 8.44 0.44
CA ALA A 284 13.16 9.27 -0.59
C ALA A 284 14.39 10.03 -0.11
N ASP A 285 14.34 10.58 1.10
CA ASP A 285 15.50 11.28 1.66
C ASP A 285 16.65 10.31 1.98
N THR A 286 16.32 9.07 2.36
CA THR A 286 17.31 8.01 2.55
C THR A 286 17.95 7.58 1.23
N ILE A 287 17.16 7.44 0.15
CA ILE A 287 17.66 7.14 -1.19
C ILE A 287 18.71 8.18 -1.60
N GLU A 288 18.42 9.48 -1.43
CA GLU A 288 19.37 10.55 -1.76
C GLU A 288 20.62 10.54 -0.86
N ARG A 289 20.48 10.27 0.44
CA ARG A 289 21.62 10.14 1.36
C ARG A 289 22.56 8.99 0.98
N LEU A 290 22.03 7.91 0.41
CA LEU A 290 22.81 6.77 -0.07
C LEU A 290 23.45 7.02 -1.45
N GLY A 291 23.33 8.23 -2.01
CA GLY A 291 23.88 8.59 -3.32
C GLY A 291 22.97 8.21 -4.50
N HIS A 292 21.68 7.94 -4.22
CA HIS A 292 20.68 7.47 -5.17
C HIS A 292 21.12 6.21 -5.94
N PRO A 293 21.30 5.07 -5.24
CA PRO A 293 21.44 3.76 -5.90
C PRO A 293 20.21 3.47 -6.76
N THR A 294 20.31 2.52 -7.69
CA THR A 294 19.16 2.14 -8.52
C THR A 294 17.97 1.75 -7.66
N VAL A 295 16.80 2.32 -7.94
CA VAL A 295 15.60 2.16 -7.13
C VAL A 295 14.59 1.27 -7.83
N VAL A 296 14.09 0.26 -7.12
CA VAL A 296 13.05 -0.66 -7.60
C VAL A 296 11.85 -0.59 -6.66
N ALA A 297 10.77 0.00 -7.14
CA ALA A 297 9.48 0.04 -6.44
C ALA A 297 8.60 -1.12 -6.94
N LEU A 298 8.11 -1.95 -6.01
CA LEU A 298 7.30 -3.13 -6.29
C LEU A 298 5.96 -3.03 -5.59
N THR A 299 4.87 -3.34 -6.30
CA THR A 299 3.54 -3.47 -5.66
C THR A 299 2.66 -4.44 -6.43
N ALA A 300 1.70 -5.06 -5.73
CA ALA A 300 0.70 -5.91 -6.35
C ALA A 300 -0.37 -5.12 -7.12
N THR A 301 -0.75 -3.97 -6.56
CA THR A 301 -1.84 -3.11 -7.02
C THR A 301 -1.38 -1.66 -7.01
N ALA A 302 -1.67 -0.96 -8.10
CA ALA A 302 -1.56 0.49 -8.18
C ALA A 302 -2.38 0.97 -9.37
N SER A 303 -3.40 1.78 -9.09
CA SER A 303 -4.11 2.56 -10.11
C SER A 303 -3.16 3.58 -10.76
N PRO A 304 -3.50 4.16 -11.92
CA PRO A 304 -2.66 5.17 -12.57
C PRO A 304 -2.26 6.33 -11.65
N VAL A 305 -3.19 6.79 -10.79
CA VAL A 305 -2.91 7.85 -9.81
C VAL A 305 -1.87 7.39 -8.79
N VAL A 306 -2.06 6.21 -8.19
CA VAL A 306 -1.11 5.62 -7.22
C VAL A 306 0.27 5.45 -7.83
N ARG A 307 0.38 5.04 -9.11
CA ARG A 307 1.68 4.90 -9.79
C ARG A 307 2.44 6.22 -9.87
N ARG A 308 1.75 7.32 -10.21
CA ARG A 308 2.38 8.64 -10.27
C ARG A 308 2.86 9.08 -8.90
N GLU A 309 2.03 8.90 -7.86
CA GLU A 309 2.42 9.23 -6.49
C GLU A 309 3.61 8.38 -6.01
N ILE A 310 3.71 7.11 -6.40
CA ILE A 310 4.89 6.30 -6.11
C ILE A 310 6.15 6.91 -6.75
N VAL A 311 6.07 7.28 -8.04
CA VAL A 311 7.19 7.91 -8.77
C VAL A 311 7.60 9.23 -8.12
N GLU A 312 6.63 10.06 -7.76
CA GLU A 312 6.84 11.38 -7.16
C GLU A 312 7.40 11.28 -5.74
N HIS A 313 6.73 10.56 -4.85
CA HIS A 313 7.12 10.46 -3.44
C HIS A 313 8.44 9.73 -3.25
N LEU A 314 8.77 8.72 -4.07
CA LEU A 314 10.09 8.06 -4.03
C LEU A 314 11.16 8.79 -4.85
N ARG A 315 10.81 9.86 -5.57
CA ARG A 315 11.71 10.63 -6.46
C ARG A 315 12.44 9.73 -7.46
N LEU A 316 11.71 8.81 -8.11
CA LEU A 316 12.27 7.91 -9.11
C LEU A 316 12.72 8.69 -10.36
N ARG A 317 13.91 8.38 -10.88
CA ARG A 317 14.56 9.10 -11.99
C ARG A 317 14.38 8.34 -13.30
N ASP A 318 13.58 8.91 -14.22
CA ASP A 318 13.22 8.28 -15.51
C ASP A 318 12.90 6.77 -15.38
N PRO A 319 11.93 6.39 -14.52
CA PRO A 319 11.71 4.99 -14.22
C PRO A 319 11.13 4.24 -15.42
N LEU A 320 11.54 2.99 -15.61
CA LEU A 320 10.78 2.03 -16.39
C LEU A 320 9.52 1.64 -15.59
N VAL A 321 8.35 2.06 -16.06
CA VAL A 321 7.06 1.64 -15.48
C VAL A 321 6.56 0.38 -16.20
N ILE A 322 6.37 -0.70 -15.45
CA ILE A 322 5.75 -1.94 -15.91
C ILE A 322 4.46 -2.11 -15.12
N ALA A 323 3.34 -2.08 -15.82
CA ALA A 323 2.04 -2.33 -15.22
C ALA A 323 1.20 -3.17 -16.20
N SER A 324 1.12 -4.45 -15.93
CA SER A 324 0.45 -5.43 -16.79
C SER A 324 0.31 -6.76 -16.06
N GLY A 325 -0.63 -7.59 -16.50
CA GLY A 325 -0.83 -8.92 -15.93
C GLY A 325 -1.61 -8.86 -14.63
N PHE A 326 -2.57 -7.93 -14.55
CA PHE A 326 -3.62 -7.94 -13.54
C PHE A 326 -4.68 -9.00 -13.86
N ASP A 327 -4.74 -9.55 -15.07
CA ASP A 327 -5.73 -10.59 -15.31
C ASP A 327 -5.39 -11.92 -14.57
N ARG A 328 -6.42 -12.45 -13.91
CA ARG A 328 -6.45 -13.76 -13.25
C ARG A 328 -7.63 -14.55 -13.78
N PRO A 329 -7.55 -15.07 -15.03
CA PRO A 329 -8.69 -15.68 -15.71
C PRO A 329 -9.18 -16.95 -15.00
N ASN A 330 -8.34 -17.56 -14.17
CA ASN A 330 -8.66 -18.73 -13.38
C ASN A 330 -9.59 -18.45 -12.17
N ILE A 331 -9.80 -17.17 -11.80
CA ILE A 331 -10.66 -16.78 -10.68
C ILE A 331 -12.02 -16.35 -11.22
N ARG A 332 -13.09 -17.08 -10.95
CA ARG A 332 -14.47 -16.66 -11.26
C ARG A 332 -14.91 -15.55 -10.31
N LEU A 333 -15.50 -14.48 -10.83
CA LEU A 333 -15.93 -13.31 -10.05
C LEU A 333 -17.46 -13.28 -9.93
N GLU A 334 -17.97 -13.17 -8.71
CA GLU A 334 -19.41 -13.14 -8.42
C GLU A 334 -19.73 -12.11 -7.34
N VAL A 335 -20.84 -11.39 -7.49
CA VAL A 335 -21.38 -10.51 -6.43
C VAL A 335 -22.85 -10.85 -6.22
N PHE A 336 -23.20 -11.15 -4.98
CA PHE A 336 -24.57 -11.37 -4.52
C PHE A 336 -25.06 -10.10 -3.84
N ARG A 337 -26.29 -9.69 -4.17
CA ARG A 337 -26.91 -8.49 -3.61
C ARG A 337 -28.07 -8.92 -2.74
N ASP A 338 -28.01 -8.53 -1.49
CA ASP A 338 -29.05 -8.78 -0.50
C ASP A 338 -29.64 -7.43 -0.05
N VAL A 339 -30.88 -7.45 0.44
CA VAL A 339 -31.55 -6.25 0.98
C VAL A 339 -31.47 -6.26 2.51
N GLU A 340 -31.69 -7.41 3.12
CA GLU A 340 -31.68 -7.58 4.57
C GLU A 340 -30.36 -8.16 5.08
N ASP A 341 -29.92 -7.72 6.27
CA ASP A 341 -28.65 -8.16 6.85
C ASP A 341 -28.63 -9.64 7.22
N ASP A 342 -29.76 -10.16 7.72
CA ASP A 342 -29.88 -11.55 8.14
C ASP A 342 -29.89 -12.49 6.93
N GLU A 343 -30.58 -12.13 5.85
CA GLU A 343 -30.53 -12.85 4.57
C GLU A 343 -29.10 -12.94 4.03
N LYS A 344 -28.38 -11.81 4.05
CA LYS A 344 -26.97 -11.76 3.67
C LYS A 344 -26.10 -12.67 4.54
N ARG A 345 -26.28 -12.64 5.87
CA ARG A 345 -25.53 -13.51 6.79
C ARG A 345 -25.76 -14.99 6.51
N ASP A 346 -27.02 -15.37 6.26
CA ASP A 346 -27.40 -16.74 5.91
C ASP A 346 -26.81 -17.15 4.56
N ALA A 347 -26.84 -16.26 3.57
CA ALA A 347 -26.24 -16.49 2.25
C ALA A 347 -24.72 -16.67 2.33
N VAL A 348 -24.03 -15.82 3.11
CA VAL A 348 -22.58 -15.93 3.37
C VAL A 348 -22.26 -17.27 4.02
N LEU A 349 -23.01 -17.66 5.07
CA LEU A 349 -22.79 -18.92 5.76
C LEU A 349 -23.04 -20.11 4.83
N ALA A 350 -24.13 -20.11 4.06
CA ALA A 350 -24.46 -21.16 3.10
C ALA A 350 -23.37 -21.31 2.01
N ALA A 351 -22.86 -20.19 1.48
CA ALA A 351 -21.76 -20.20 0.55
C ALA A 351 -20.47 -20.71 1.20
N ALA A 352 -20.16 -20.27 2.42
CA ALA A 352 -19.00 -20.74 3.16
C ALA A 352 -19.09 -22.23 3.51
N LEU A 353 -20.27 -22.82 3.67
CA LEU A 353 -20.45 -24.25 3.91
C LEU A 353 -20.22 -25.09 2.64
N THR A 354 -20.61 -24.58 1.47
CA THR A 354 -20.58 -25.31 0.20
C THR A 354 -19.34 -25.03 -0.65
N ALA A 355 -18.60 -23.96 -0.35
CA ALA A 355 -17.43 -23.56 -1.11
C ALA A 355 -16.34 -24.65 -1.14
N ALA A 356 -15.65 -24.73 -2.28
CA ALA A 356 -14.45 -25.56 -2.42
C ALA A 356 -13.37 -25.11 -1.41
N ARG A 357 -12.70 -26.10 -0.82
CA ARG A 357 -11.66 -25.91 0.21
C ARG A 357 -10.26 -25.92 -0.40
N PRO A 358 -9.29 -25.19 0.17
CA PRO A 358 -9.43 -24.29 1.32
C PRO A 358 -10.07 -22.94 0.97
N THR A 359 -10.76 -22.32 1.94
CA THR A 359 -11.53 -21.08 1.75
C THR A 359 -11.06 -19.97 2.70
N LEU A 360 -11.03 -18.73 2.22
CA LEU A 360 -10.90 -17.53 3.05
C LEU A 360 -12.24 -16.79 3.10
N LEU A 361 -12.71 -16.41 4.29
CA LEU A 361 -13.91 -15.61 4.48
C LEU A 361 -13.55 -14.28 5.15
N TYR A 362 -13.62 -13.18 4.41
CA TYR A 362 -13.37 -11.85 4.94
C TYR A 362 -14.63 -11.23 5.56
N ALA A 363 -14.48 -10.68 6.76
CA ALA A 363 -15.51 -9.98 7.51
C ALA A 363 -15.02 -8.62 8.01
N ALA A 364 -15.92 -7.65 8.18
CA ALA A 364 -15.57 -6.28 8.55
C ALA A 364 -15.04 -6.17 9.99
N THR A 365 -15.66 -6.92 10.92
CA THR A 365 -15.36 -6.80 12.35
C THR A 365 -14.77 -8.08 12.93
N ARG A 366 -14.08 -7.95 14.07
CA ARG A 366 -13.56 -9.10 14.83
C ARG A 366 -14.70 -10.00 15.29
N ALA A 367 -15.79 -9.38 15.76
CA ALA A 367 -16.98 -10.08 16.22
C ALA A 367 -17.62 -10.90 15.10
N ASP A 368 -17.71 -10.36 13.88
CA ASP A 368 -18.24 -11.10 12.72
C ASP A 368 -17.32 -12.27 12.35
N ALA A 369 -16.00 -12.06 12.33
CA ALA A 369 -15.05 -13.13 12.05
C ALA A 369 -15.19 -14.29 13.06
N GLU A 370 -15.26 -13.98 14.35
CA GLU A 370 -15.50 -14.96 15.42
C GLU A 370 -16.88 -15.65 15.27
N THR A 371 -17.93 -14.90 14.94
CA THR A 371 -19.30 -15.42 14.76
C THR A 371 -19.37 -16.40 13.60
N TYR A 372 -18.84 -16.05 12.43
CA TYR A 372 -18.80 -16.95 11.28
C TYR A 372 -17.94 -18.19 11.55
N ALA A 373 -16.80 -18.05 12.25
CA ALA A 373 -15.99 -19.22 12.62
C ALA A 373 -16.78 -20.17 13.51
N ALA A 374 -17.43 -19.66 14.54
CA ALA A 374 -18.25 -20.46 15.46
C ALA A 374 -19.41 -21.16 14.74
N ALA A 375 -20.09 -20.46 13.82
CA ALA A 375 -21.16 -21.02 13.01
C ALA A 375 -20.66 -22.13 12.07
N LEU A 376 -19.49 -21.97 11.45
CA LEU A 376 -18.89 -23.00 10.60
C LEU A 376 -18.48 -24.24 11.43
N ILE A 377 -17.92 -24.02 12.62
CA ILE A 377 -17.54 -25.11 13.55
C ILE A 377 -18.78 -25.90 14.00
N SER A 378 -19.91 -25.23 14.30
CA SER A 378 -21.14 -25.92 14.71
C SER A 378 -21.73 -26.81 13.60
N HIS A 379 -21.40 -26.54 12.33
CA HIS A 379 -21.74 -27.34 11.17
C HIS A 379 -20.64 -28.36 10.78
N GLY A 380 -19.62 -28.54 11.63
CA GLY A 380 -18.57 -29.55 11.44
C GLY A 380 -17.43 -29.15 10.50
N VAL A 381 -17.32 -27.88 10.12
CA VAL A 381 -16.22 -27.37 9.29
C VAL A 381 -15.01 -27.05 10.18
N ARG A 382 -13.80 -27.45 9.76
CA ARG A 382 -12.56 -27.07 10.46
C ARG A 382 -12.27 -25.61 10.20
N SER A 383 -12.73 -24.73 11.07
CA SER A 383 -12.62 -23.28 10.91
C SER A 383 -11.90 -22.62 12.08
N ALA A 384 -11.27 -21.47 11.81
CA ALA A 384 -10.70 -20.59 12.83
C ALA A 384 -10.89 -19.12 12.44
N ALA A 385 -11.05 -18.26 13.45
CA ALA A 385 -11.04 -16.81 13.26
C ALA A 385 -9.61 -16.26 13.25
N TYR A 386 -9.37 -15.22 12.47
CA TYR A 386 -8.11 -14.48 12.45
C TYR A 386 -8.34 -12.97 12.45
N HIS A 387 -7.78 -12.27 13.44
CA HIS A 387 -7.82 -10.81 13.49
C HIS A 387 -6.69 -10.25 14.34
N ALA A 388 -6.47 -8.94 14.24
CA ALA A 388 -5.45 -8.21 15.00
C ALA A 388 -5.62 -8.24 16.53
N GLY A 389 -6.79 -8.68 17.03
CA GLY A 389 -7.03 -8.89 18.45
C GLY A 389 -6.38 -10.16 19.03
N LEU A 390 -6.01 -11.12 18.19
CA LEU A 390 -5.34 -12.34 18.62
C LEU A 390 -3.88 -12.06 19.00
N SER A 391 -3.38 -12.80 19.98
CA SER A 391 -1.96 -12.76 20.32
C SER A 391 -1.11 -13.24 19.14
N ARG A 392 0.18 -12.90 19.14
CA ARG A 392 1.09 -13.34 18.08
C ARG A 392 1.18 -14.88 17.96
N PRO A 393 1.33 -15.64 19.06
CA PRO A 393 1.34 -17.11 18.98
C PRO A 393 0.07 -17.69 18.37
N GLU A 394 -1.11 -17.18 18.72
CA GLU A 394 -2.38 -17.64 18.15
C GLU A 394 -2.47 -17.36 16.65
N ARG A 395 -2.03 -16.18 16.21
CA ARG A 395 -1.96 -15.85 14.77
C ARG A 395 -1.01 -16.78 14.03
N ASP A 396 0.17 -17.03 14.59
CA ASP A 396 1.18 -17.91 14.02
C ASP A 396 0.65 -19.37 13.93
N GLU A 397 -0.10 -19.83 14.93
CA GLU A 397 -0.76 -21.15 14.94
C GLU A 397 -1.83 -21.27 13.84
N VAL A 398 -2.73 -20.29 13.72
CA VAL A 398 -3.77 -20.30 12.66
C VAL A 398 -3.12 -20.30 11.28
N HIS A 399 -2.06 -19.51 11.07
CA HIS A 399 -1.28 -19.53 9.82
C HIS A 399 -0.68 -20.91 9.54
N ALA A 400 -0.03 -21.53 10.52
CA ALA A 400 0.59 -22.83 10.36
C ALA A 400 -0.44 -23.91 10.00
N ARG A 401 -1.57 -23.94 10.73
CA ARG A 401 -2.65 -24.90 10.50
C ARG A 401 -3.33 -24.71 9.15
N PHE A 402 -3.55 -23.47 8.72
CA PHE A 402 -4.11 -23.20 7.40
C PHE A 402 -3.15 -23.58 6.26
N ARG A 403 -1.85 -23.32 6.43
CA ARG A 403 -0.82 -23.77 5.47
C ARG A 403 -0.73 -25.30 5.39
N ALA A 404 -0.92 -26.00 6.51
CA ALA A 404 -0.85 -27.46 6.62
C ALA A 404 -2.14 -28.22 6.23
N ASP A 405 -3.17 -27.53 5.70
CA ASP A 405 -4.48 -28.12 5.37
C ASP A 405 -5.26 -28.68 6.58
N ASP A 406 -4.94 -28.21 7.80
CA ASP A 406 -5.66 -28.54 9.04
C ASP A 406 -6.94 -27.70 9.23
N LEU A 407 -7.08 -26.63 8.45
CA LEU A 407 -8.25 -25.74 8.44
C LEU A 407 -8.86 -25.69 7.03
N ASP A 408 -10.15 -25.95 6.94
CA ASP A 408 -10.93 -25.85 5.70
C ASP A 408 -11.27 -24.40 5.38
N VAL A 409 -11.56 -23.60 6.42
CA VAL A 409 -11.93 -22.18 6.31
C VAL A 409 -11.18 -21.36 7.33
N VAL A 410 -10.67 -20.20 6.91
CA VAL A 410 -10.26 -19.16 7.85
C VAL A 410 -11.18 -17.96 7.67
N THR A 411 -11.88 -17.58 8.74
CA THR A 411 -12.66 -16.35 8.79
C THR A 411 -11.78 -15.24 9.33
N ALA A 412 -11.76 -14.09 8.67
CA ALA A 412 -10.77 -13.07 9.00
C ALA A 412 -11.21 -11.65 8.74
N THR A 413 -10.64 -10.71 9.49
CA THR A 413 -10.65 -9.30 9.06
C THR A 413 -9.55 -9.05 8.01
N SER A 414 -9.46 -7.82 7.51
CA SER A 414 -8.37 -7.36 6.63
C SER A 414 -6.96 -7.65 7.18
N ALA A 415 -6.83 -7.93 8.48
CA ALA A 415 -5.58 -8.34 9.12
C ALA A 415 -5.02 -9.67 8.58
N PHE A 416 -5.83 -10.56 8.01
CA PHE A 416 -5.37 -11.78 7.35
C PHE A 416 -5.04 -11.50 5.88
N GLY A 417 -4.05 -10.63 5.70
CA GLY A 417 -3.70 -10.06 4.41
C GLY A 417 -2.29 -10.44 4.00
N MET A 418 -1.39 -9.48 4.05
CA MET A 418 -0.01 -9.62 3.58
C MET A 418 0.71 -10.84 4.22
N GLY A 419 1.32 -11.70 3.39
CA GLY A 419 2.15 -12.84 3.86
C GLY A 419 1.49 -14.23 3.86
N ILE A 420 0.22 -14.37 3.48
CA ILE A 420 -0.33 -15.71 3.20
C ILE A 420 0.24 -16.18 1.85
N ASP A 421 1.06 -17.21 1.90
CA ASP A 421 1.57 -17.91 0.73
C ASP A 421 1.06 -19.35 0.70
N LYS A 422 -0.22 -19.49 0.33
CA LYS A 422 -0.86 -20.78 0.08
C LYS A 422 -1.33 -20.78 -1.37
N ALA A 423 -0.76 -21.68 -2.17
CA ALA A 423 -0.95 -21.65 -3.62
C ALA A 423 -2.37 -22.07 -4.05
N ASP A 424 -3.04 -22.85 -3.20
CA ASP A 424 -4.18 -23.69 -3.53
C ASP A 424 -5.49 -23.26 -2.84
N VAL A 425 -5.61 -22.00 -2.42
CA VAL A 425 -6.89 -21.45 -1.94
C VAL A 425 -7.93 -21.51 -3.07
N ARG A 426 -9.07 -22.17 -2.83
CA ARG A 426 -10.11 -22.41 -3.86
C ARG A 426 -11.21 -21.37 -3.86
N ALA A 427 -11.49 -20.75 -2.72
CA ALA A 427 -12.52 -19.75 -2.60
C ALA A 427 -12.08 -18.58 -1.71
N VAL A 428 -12.43 -17.36 -2.11
CA VAL A 428 -12.33 -16.16 -1.28
C VAL A 428 -13.71 -15.52 -1.23
N LEU A 429 -14.28 -15.45 -0.04
CA LEU A 429 -15.61 -14.93 0.23
C LEU A 429 -15.48 -13.62 0.99
N HIS A 430 -16.36 -12.66 0.72
CA HIS A 430 -16.42 -11.40 1.44
C HIS A 430 -17.84 -11.23 2.01
N ALA A 431 -17.97 -11.38 3.33
CA ALA A 431 -19.20 -11.10 4.07
C ALA A 431 -19.52 -9.61 4.13
N SER A 432 -18.53 -8.78 3.83
CA SER A 432 -18.60 -7.32 3.87
C SER A 432 -17.75 -6.74 2.75
N VAL A 433 -18.21 -5.61 2.22
CA VAL A 433 -17.52 -4.85 1.18
C VAL A 433 -16.15 -4.35 1.69
N PRO A 434 -15.04 -4.62 0.97
CA PRO A 434 -13.75 -4.04 1.30
C PRO A 434 -13.73 -2.52 1.14
N GLU A 435 -12.84 -1.84 1.86
CA GLU A 435 -12.72 -0.37 1.85
C GLU A 435 -12.31 0.22 0.48
N SER A 436 -11.73 -0.60 -0.40
CA SER A 436 -11.30 -0.18 -1.73
C SER A 436 -11.24 -1.36 -2.70
N LEU A 437 -11.25 -1.06 -4.01
CA LEU A 437 -11.02 -2.07 -5.05
C LEU A 437 -9.61 -2.64 -5.01
N ASP A 438 -8.61 -1.88 -4.59
CA ASP A 438 -7.26 -2.39 -4.35
C ASP A 438 -7.26 -3.48 -3.29
N ASN A 439 -7.93 -3.23 -2.14
CA ASN A 439 -8.06 -4.23 -1.07
C ASN A 439 -8.81 -5.47 -1.56
N TYR A 440 -9.94 -5.28 -2.23
CA TYR A 440 -10.71 -6.38 -2.82
C TYR A 440 -9.87 -7.20 -3.79
N TYR A 441 -9.18 -6.55 -4.72
CA TYR A 441 -8.36 -7.21 -5.73
C TYR A 441 -7.18 -7.99 -5.10
N GLN A 442 -6.53 -7.42 -4.07
CA GLN A 442 -5.49 -8.14 -3.34
C GLN A 442 -6.01 -9.36 -2.59
N GLN A 443 -7.19 -9.25 -1.98
CA GLN A 443 -7.84 -10.31 -1.23
C GLN A 443 -8.25 -11.47 -2.16
N ILE A 444 -8.93 -11.19 -3.27
CA ILE A 444 -9.31 -12.22 -4.25
C ILE A 444 -8.08 -12.85 -4.92
N GLY A 445 -6.99 -12.08 -5.11
CA GLY A 445 -5.75 -12.56 -5.72
C GLY A 445 -5.04 -13.67 -4.94
N ARG A 446 -5.47 -13.94 -3.71
CA ARG A 446 -5.04 -15.09 -2.89
C ARG A 446 -5.57 -16.41 -3.41
N ALA A 447 -6.69 -16.39 -4.12
CA ALA A 447 -7.29 -17.58 -4.70
C ALA A 447 -6.47 -18.08 -5.90
N GLY A 448 -6.37 -19.41 -6.03
CA GLY A 448 -5.86 -20.12 -7.21
C GLY A 448 -4.51 -19.62 -7.72
N ARG A 449 -3.53 -19.38 -6.83
CA ARG A 449 -2.17 -18.96 -7.23
C ARG A 449 -1.44 -20.06 -8.01
N ASP A 450 -1.84 -21.31 -7.82
CA ASP A 450 -1.45 -22.47 -8.64
C ASP A 450 -2.02 -22.44 -10.08
N GLY A 451 -2.82 -21.42 -10.43
CA GLY A 451 -3.45 -21.26 -11.74
C GLY A 451 -4.68 -22.13 -11.96
N LYS A 452 -5.08 -22.95 -10.98
CA LYS A 452 -6.30 -23.78 -11.06
C LYS A 452 -7.56 -22.93 -10.84
N PRO A 453 -8.75 -23.42 -11.24
CA PRO A 453 -10.00 -22.72 -11.00
C PRO A 453 -10.20 -22.38 -9.53
N ALA A 454 -10.64 -21.15 -9.29
CA ALA A 454 -11.01 -20.64 -7.98
C ALA A 454 -12.18 -19.66 -8.11
N VAL A 455 -12.86 -19.35 -7.01
CA VAL A 455 -13.99 -18.40 -7.00
C VAL A 455 -13.75 -17.28 -6.01
N ALA A 456 -14.19 -16.08 -6.38
CA ALA A 456 -14.26 -14.92 -5.52
C ALA A 456 -15.71 -14.43 -5.45
N GLN A 457 -16.28 -14.48 -4.25
CA GLN A 457 -17.67 -14.07 -4.00
C GLN A 457 -17.70 -12.86 -3.07
N LEU A 458 -18.52 -11.88 -3.41
CA LEU A 458 -18.78 -10.71 -2.60
C LEU A 458 -20.27 -10.64 -2.28
N PHE A 459 -20.60 -10.59 -0.98
CA PHE A 459 -21.96 -10.36 -0.51
C PHE A 459 -22.10 -8.88 -0.20
N TYR A 460 -23.01 -8.22 -0.92
CA TYR A 460 -23.15 -6.77 -0.97
C TYR A 460 -24.53 -6.33 -0.50
N ARG A 461 -24.54 -5.39 0.45
CA ARG A 461 -25.70 -4.57 0.80
C ARG A 461 -25.37 -3.10 0.58
N SER A 462 -26.31 -2.32 0.06
CA SER A 462 -26.09 -0.89 -0.20
C SER A 462 -25.74 -0.10 1.08
N GLU A 463 -26.30 -0.50 2.22
CA GLU A 463 -26.04 0.16 3.51
C GLU A 463 -24.67 -0.22 4.12
N ASP A 464 -24.03 -1.31 3.67
CA ASP A 464 -22.72 -1.73 4.18
C ASP A 464 -21.63 -0.68 3.86
N LEU A 465 -21.82 0.08 2.77
CA LEU A 465 -20.93 1.17 2.38
C LEU A 465 -20.89 2.30 3.42
N GLY A 466 -21.94 2.46 4.22
CA GLY A 466 -21.98 3.43 5.33
C GLY A 466 -21.09 3.03 6.51
N LEU A 467 -20.86 1.73 6.72
CA LEU A 467 -19.97 1.25 7.78
C LEU A 467 -18.51 1.60 7.48
N ALA A 468 -18.09 1.47 6.22
CA ALA A 468 -16.78 1.90 5.75
C ALA A 468 -16.57 3.41 6.00
N GLN A 469 -17.57 4.24 5.65
CA GLN A 469 -17.56 5.68 5.92
C GLN A 469 -17.50 6.02 7.42
N PHE A 470 -18.00 5.16 8.31
CA PHE A 470 -17.97 5.39 9.76
C PHE A 470 -16.60 5.08 10.39
N PHE A 471 -15.85 4.11 9.83
CA PHE A 471 -14.48 3.81 10.28
C PHE A 471 -13.45 4.83 9.79
N THR A 472 -13.66 5.43 8.61
CA THR A 472 -12.78 6.49 8.06
C THR A 472 -13.25 7.91 8.38
N GLY A 473 -14.55 8.12 8.63
CA GLY A 473 -15.19 9.44 8.81
C GLY A 473 -15.12 10.03 10.22
N ARG A 474 -14.05 9.79 10.99
CA ARG A 474 -13.75 10.73 12.09
C ARG A 474 -13.28 12.02 11.42
N ARG A 475 -14.16 13.04 11.35
CA ARG A 475 -13.79 14.42 10.99
C ARG A 475 -12.49 14.75 11.73
N ALA A 476 -11.39 14.86 10.97
CA ALA A 476 -10.13 15.23 11.55
C ALA A 476 -10.27 16.67 12.01
N ASP A 477 -10.35 16.86 13.32
CA ASP A 477 -10.40 18.19 13.92
C ASP A 477 -9.06 18.89 13.67
N ALA A 478 -9.08 19.96 12.87
CA ALA A 478 -7.92 20.79 12.54
C ALA A 478 -7.27 21.42 13.79
N THR A 479 -7.95 21.41 14.94
CA THR A 479 -7.44 21.94 16.21
C THR A 479 -6.13 21.28 16.63
N LEU A 480 -6.02 19.95 16.53
CA LEU A 480 -4.81 19.25 16.97
C LEU A 480 -3.61 19.53 16.05
N PRO A 481 -3.70 19.41 14.71
CA PRO A 481 -2.66 19.86 13.79
C PRO A 481 -2.20 21.30 14.05
N VAL A 482 -3.12 22.24 14.22
CA VAL A 482 -2.76 23.65 14.47
C VAL A 482 -2.04 23.81 15.82
N THR A 483 -2.44 23.05 16.84
CA THR A 483 -1.75 23.05 18.15
C THR A 483 -0.33 22.49 18.04
N VAL A 484 -0.16 21.38 17.29
CA VAL A 484 1.18 20.80 17.02
C VAL A 484 2.06 21.80 16.26
N TYR A 485 1.50 22.48 15.26
CA TYR A 485 2.19 23.49 14.47
C TYR A 485 2.66 24.68 15.31
N GLN A 486 1.82 25.16 16.23
CA GLN A 486 2.19 26.22 17.18
C GLN A 486 3.30 25.76 18.13
N ALA A 487 3.23 24.53 18.65
CA ALA A 487 4.26 23.97 19.51
C ALA A 487 5.63 23.88 18.79
N LEU A 488 5.62 23.45 17.52
CA LEU A 488 6.83 23.44 16.68
C LEU A 488 7.41 24.83 16.46
N ARG A 489 6.57 25.85 16.32
CA ARG A 489 7.04 27.23 16.17
C ARG A 489 7.63 27.82 17.45
N SER A 490 7.05 27.50 18.60
CA SER A 490 7.54 27.96 19.90
C SER A 490 8.83 27.26 20.34
N ALA A 491 9.20 26.17 19.67
CA ALA A 491 10.45 25.46 19.93
C ALA A 491 11.67 26.27 19.46
N ALA A 492 12.78 26.15 20.19
CA ALA A 492 14.05 26.77 19.82
C ALA A 492 14.76 26.06 18.64
N GLY A 493 14.19 24.98 18.13
CA GLY A 493 14.72 24.14 17.05
C GLY A 493 13.77 22.96 16.76
N PRO A 494 14.19 22.01 15.92
CA PRO A 494 13.38 20.84 15.59
C PRO A 494 12.97 20.06 16.84
N LEU A 495 11.72 19.58 16.88
CA LEU A 495 11.23 18.77 18.00
C LEU A 495 11.02 17.31 17.59
N PRO A 496 11.58 16.34 18.33
CA PRO A 496 11.32 14.94 18.08
C PRO A 496 9.89 14.56 18.50
N MET A 497 9.34 13.51 17.86
CA MET A 497 7.97 13.05 18.11
C MET A 497 7.69 12.75 19.60
N LYS A 498 8.67 12.21 20.33
CA LYS A 498 8.56 11.91 21.75
C LYS A 498 8.29 13.16 22.60
N ASP A 499 8.94 14.27 22.24
CA ASP A 499 8.85 15.51 22.99
C ASP A 499 7.53 16.23 22.67
N LEU A 500 7.08 16.20 21.41
CA LEU A 500 5.75 16.68 21.02
C LEU A 500 4.62 15.94 21.75
N ARG A 501 4.72 14.61 21.84
CA ARG A 501 3.75 13.80 22.59
C ARG A 501 3.70 14.17 24.07
N THR A 502 4.87 14.38 24.67
CA THR A 502 4.98 14.71 26.10
C THR A 502 4.46 16.13 26.37
N ALA A 503 4.83 17.09 25.52
CA ALA A 503 4.43 18.49 25.66
C ALA A 503 2.92 18.70 25.47
N LEU A 504 2.30 17.95 24.56
CA LEU A 504 0.88 18.10 24.21
C LEU A 504 -0.05 17.13 24.95
N GLY A 505 0.49 16.14 25.65
CA GLY A 505 -0.31 15.14 26.40
C GLY A 505 -1.18 14.23 25.52
N VAL A 506 -0.85 14.09 24.23
CA VAL A 506 -1.63 13.33 23.23
C VAL A 506 -0.98 11.98 22.92
N GLY A 507 -1.83 11.00 22.57
CA GLY A 507 -1.40 9.67 22.16
C GLY A 507 -0.55 9.69 20.89
N ALA A 508 0.34 8.69 20.73
CA ALA A 508 1.29 8.60 19.60
C ALA A 508 0.60 8.71 18.23
N ARG A 509 -0.51 7.99 18.05
CA ARG A 509 -1.27 7.97 16.80
C ARG A 509 -1.84 9.34 16.44
N SER A 510 -2.39 10.07 17.41
CA SER A 510 -2.97 11.39 17.18
C SER A 510 -1.93 12.43 16.77
N VAL A 511 -0.77 12.44 17.45
CA VAL A 511 0.35 13.33 17.08
C VAL A 511 0.90 12.97 15.70
N THR A 512 1.04 11.68 15.39
CA THR A 512 1.50 11.24 14.07
C THR A 512 0.55 11.69 12.97
N GLY A 513 -0.77 11.48 13.13
CA GLY A 513 -1.75 11.95 12.15
C GLY A 513 -1.74 13.46 11.96
N ALA A 514 -1.57 14.22 13.05
CA ALA A 514 -1.45 15.67 12.99
C ALA A 514 -0.19 16.14 12.25
N LEU A 515 0.96 15.49 12.48
CA LEU A 515 2.21 15.80 11.79
C LEU A 515 2.12 15.50 10.30
N ASN A 516 1.50 14.37 9.91
CA ASN A 516 1.32 14.04 8.49
C ASN A 516 0.48 15.09 7.76
N LEU A 517 -0.66 15.50 8.35
CA LEU A 517 -1.51 16.54 7.76
C LEU A 517 -0.77 17.87 7.60
N LEU A 518 0.09 18.22 8.56
CA LEU A 518 0.91 19.43 8.47
C LEU A 518 2.00 19.31 7.39
N GLU A 519 2.60 18.13 7.23
CA GLU A 519 3.64 17.87 6.23
C GLU A 519 3.04 17.86 4.81
N GLU A 520 1.88 17.23 4.63
CA GLU A 520 1.08 17.25 3.39
C GLU A 520 0.63 18.68 3.04
N ALA A 521 0.22 19.48 4.03
CA ALA A 521 -0.09 20.90 3.85
C ALA A 521 1.15 21.78 3.56
N GLY A 522 2.35 21.19 3.52
CA GLY A 522 3.62 21.88 3.29
C GLY A 522 4.06 22.82 4.42
N LEU A 523 3.44 22.70 5.60
CA LEU A 523 3.66 23.60 6.74
C LEU A 523 4.90 23.21 7.55
N ILE A 524 5.21 21.92 7.58
CA ILE A 524 6.35 21.38 8.32
C ILE A 524 7.23 20.52 7.42
N ARG A 525 8.44 20.25 7.89
CA ARG A 525 9.37 19.30 7.31
C ARG A 525 9.84 18.36 8.41
N SER A 526 9.92 17.07 8.10
CA SER A 526 10.59 16.11 8.96
C SER A 526 12.10 16.12 8.72
N GLY A 527 12.87 15.96 9.79
CA GLY A 527 14.32 15.87 9.78
C GLY A 527 14.83 14.88 10.83
N THR A 528 16.14 14.61 10.84
CA THR A 528 16.75 13.59 11.70
C THR A 528 16.63 13.89 13.20
N VAL A 529 16.66 15.17 13.57
CA VAL A 529 16.54 15.63 14.96
C VAL A 529 15.11 15.97 15.37
N GLY A 530 14.13 15.83 14.47
CA GLY A 530 12.74 16.13 14.73
C GLY A 530 12.04 16.85 13.58
N PHE A 531 10.85 17.36 13.87
CA PHE A 531 10.04 18.14 12.93
C PHE A 531 10.31 19.61 13.12
N GLU A 532 10.29 20.38 12.04
CA GLU A 532 10.43 21.84 12.07
C GLU A 532 9.45 22.52 11.11
N VAL A 533 9.14 23.78 11.37
CA VAL A 533 8.27 24.58 10.51
C VAL A 533 9.02 24.94 9.23
N SER A 534 8.45 24.59 8.07
CA SER A 534 9.02 24.89 6.76
C SER A 534 8.91 26.36 6.41
N GLU A 535 7.70 26.88 6.56
CA GLU A 535 7.29 28.26 6.34
C GLU A 535 6.30 28.60 7.45
N TRP A 536 6.46 29.74 8.11
CA TRP A 536 5.50 30.18 9.11
C TRP A 536 4.37 30.97 8.46
N VAL A 537 3.17 30.43 8.56
CA VAL A 537 1.92 31.13 8.25
C VAL A 537 1.11 31.34 9.53
N GLY A 538 0.14 32.26 9.51
CA GLY A 538 -0.72 32.48 10.67
C GLY A 538 -1.48 31.20 11.05
N PRO A 539 -1.83 30.99 12.34
CA PRO A 539 -2.60 29.79 12.75
C PRO A 539 -3.90 29.59 11.98
N LYS A 540 -4.53 30.68 11.54
CA LYS A 540 -5.73 30.63 10.70
C LYS A 540 -5.43 30.04 9.32
N ASP A 541 -4.41 30.56 8.64
CA ASP A 541 -4.00 30.05 7.32
C ASP A 541 -3.50 28.59 7.40
N ALA A 542 -2.79 28.24 8.48
CA ALA A 542 -2.40 26.86 8.75
C ALA A 542 -3.64 25.95 8.91
N ALA A 543 -4.65 26.40 9.65
CA ALA A 543 -5.91 25.68 9.79
C ALA A 543 -6.64 25.52 8.45
N GLU A 544 -6.65 26.56 7.60
CA GLU A 544 -7.26 26.51 6.26
C GLU A 544 -6.53 25.51 5.35
N ARG A 545 -5.18 25.49 5.34
CA ARG A 545 -4.41 24.51 4.57
C ARG A 545 -4.62 23.07 5.08
N VAL A 546 -4.59 22.87 6.40
CA VAL A 546 -4.89 21.56 7.00
C VAL A 546 -6.32 21.12 6.65
N ALA A 547 -7.30 22.02 6.75
CA ALA A 547 -8.68 21.71 6.39
C ALA A 547 -8.79 21.30 4.91
N ALA A 548 -8.07 21.98 4.00
CA ALA A 548 -8.02 21.60 2.59
C ALA A 548 -7.46 20.19 2.37
N GLU A 549 -6.42 19.78 3.12
CA GLU A 549 -5.89 18.42 3.07
C GLU A 549 -6.85 17.39 3.68
N VAL A 550 -7.55 17.72 4.77
CA VAL A 550 -8.61 16.86 5.34
C VAL A 550 -9.73 16.66 4.33
N GLU A 551 -10.23 17.74 3.70
CA GLU A 551 -11.24 17.65 2.63
C GLU A 551 -10.73 16.86 1.42
N ARG A 552 -9.44 16.99 1.07
CA ARG A 552 -8.82 16.18 0.01
C ARG A 552 -8.86 14.71 0.39
N GLY A 553 -8.46 14.34 1.61
CA GLY A 553 -8.52 12.96 2.12
C GLY A 553 -9.95 12.40 2.14
N GLU A 554 -10.93 13.18 2.61
CA GLU A 554 -12.34 12.78 2.60
C GLU A 554 -12.86 12.53 1.17
N ARG A 555 -12.50 13.39 0.21
CA ARG A 555 -12.85 13.20 -1.22
C ARG A 555 -12.23 11.92 -1.80
N ILE A 556 -10.98 11.60 -1.43
CA ILE A 556 -10.30 10.37 -1.85
C ILE A 556 -11.08 9.15 -1.34
N GLU A 557 -11.42 9.15 -0.06
CA GLU A 557 -12.11 8.03 0.56
C GLU A 557 -13.52 7.84 -0.01
N GLN A 558 -14.27 8.94 -0.22
CA GLN A 558 -15.57 8.89 -0.89
C GLN A 558 -15.46 8.29 -2.30
N SER A 559 -14.41 8.63 -3.05
CA SER A 559 -14.19 8.08 -4.38
C SER A 559 -13.90 6.56 -4.34
N ARG A 560 -13.19 6.05 -3.32
CA ARG A 560 -12.96 4.60 -3.16
C ARG A 560 -14.24 3.84 -2.90
N VAL A 561 -15.06 4.35 -1.98
CA VAL A 561 -16.37 3.78 -1.66
C VAL A 561 -17.26 3.78 -2.91
N GLN A 562 -17.29 4.89 -3.66
CA GLN A 562 -18.05 4.99 -4.90
C GLN A 562 -17.56 3.99 -5.95
N MET A 563 -16.26 3.75 -6.06
CA MET A 563 -15.72 2.76 -6.99
C MET A 563 -16.07 1.33 -6.61
N MET A 564 -16.01 1.01 -5.32
CA MET A 564 -16.40 -0.31 -4.83
C MET A 564 -17.91 -0.55 -5.03
N ARG A 565 -18.73 0.49 -4.82
CA ARG A 565 -20.15 0.50 -5.18
C ARG A 565 -20.35 0.23 -6.67
N GLY A 566 -19.69 0.99 -7.54
CA GLY A 566 -19.76 0.82 -8.99
C GLY A 566 -19.40 -0.59 -9.43
N TYR A 567 -18.39 -1.21 -8.82
CA TYR A 567 -18.04 -2.60 -9.08
C TYR A 567 -19.11 -3.59 -8.62
N ALA A 568 -19.68 -3.41 -7.42
CA ALA A 568 -20.75 -4.28 -6.92
C ALA A 568 -22.02 -4.16 -7.77
N GLU A 569 -22.34 -2.93 -8.19
CA GLU A 569 -23.56 -2.54 -8.89
C GLU A 569 -23.48 -2.69 -10.43
N THR A 570 -22.29 -2.85 -11.00
CA THR A 570 -22.09 -2.96 -12.46
C THR A 570 -22.97 -4.03 -13.11
N VAL A 571 -23.50 -3.68 -14.28
CA VAL A 571 -24.25 -4.58 -15.18
C VAL A 571 -23.37 -5.20 -16.25
N ASP A 572 -22.15 -4.70 -16.41
CA ASP A 572 -21.16 -5.18 -17.37
C ASP A 572 -20.28 -6.30 -16.78
N CYS A 573 -19.37 -6.82 -17.60
CA CYS A 573 -18.35 -7.77 -17.17
C CYS A 573 -17.52 -7.22 -16.00
N ARG A 574 -17.60 -7.88 -14.84
CA ARG A 574 -16.85 -7.50 -13.62
C ARG A 574 -15.34 -7.42 -13.82
N ARG A 575 -14.80 -8.33 -14.63
CA ARG A 575 -13.36 -8.36 -14.93
C ARG A 575 -12.93 -7.15 -15.76
N LEU A 576 -13.75 -6.74 -16.75
CA LEU A 576 -13.49 -5.53 -17.52
C LEU A 576 -13.43 -4.31 -16.59
N PHE A 577 -14.37 -4.21 -15.65
CA PHE A 577 -14.38 -3.14 -14.65
C PHE A 577 -13.11 -3.11 -13.80
N LEU A 578 -12.70 -4.26 -13.23
CA LEU A 578 -11.49 -4.36 -12.40
C LEU A 578 -10.21 -4.05 -13.17
N LEU A 579 -10.06 -4.59 -14.39
CA LEU A 579 -8.86 -4.34 -15.18
C LEU A 579 -8.78 -2.88 -15.61
N GLY A 580 -9.91 -2.31 -16.03
CA GLY A 580 -10.03 -0.89 -16.32
C GLY A 580 -9.64 -0.02 -15.13
N TYR A 581 -10.01 -0.41 -13.90
CA TYR A 581 -9.63 0.30 -12.68
C TYR A 581 -8.10 0.41 -12.52
N PHE A 582 -7.38 -0.64 -12.90
CA PHE A 582 -5.92 -0.67 -12.92
C PHE A 582 -5.32 -0.19 -14.26
N GLY A 583 -6.11 0.35 -15.18
CA GLY A 583 -5.66 0.82 -16.48
C GLY A 583 -5.15 -0.29 -17.41
N GLU A 584 -5.62 -1.52 -17.23
CA GLU A 584 -5.40 -2.65 -18.15
C GLU A 584 -6.67 -2.87 -18.98
N THR A 585 -6.52 -3.03 -20.29
CA THR A 585 -7.65 -3.26 -21.20
C THR A 585 -7.78 -4.74 -21.51
N LEU A 586 -9.02 -5.23 -21.55
CA LEU A 586 -9.36 -6.56 -22.02
C LEU A 586 -10.22 -6.41 -23.28
N ALA A 587 -9.89 -7.15 -24.34
CA ALA A 587 -10.48 -6.95 -25.66
C ALA A 587 -11.97 -7.34 -25.75
N ALA A 588 -12.44 -8.20 -24.84
CA ALA A 588 -13.81 -8.71 -24.83
C ALA A 588 -14.26 -9.03 -23.40
N PRO A 589 -15.57 -9.19 -23.15
CA PRO A 589 -16.08 -9.73 -21.90
C PRO A 589 -15.42 -11.07 -21.54
N CYS A 590 -15.23 -11.33 -20.25
CA CYS A 590 -14.33 -12.41 -19.82
C CYS A 590 -14.92 -13.83 -19.89
N GLY A 591 -16.24 -13.97 -20.00
CA GLY A 591 -16.94 -15.26 -19.97
C GLY A 591 -16.86 -16.02 -18.64
N ASN A 592 -16.18 -15.48 -17.62
CA ASN A 592 -15.94 -16.14 -16.32
C ASN A 592 -16.33 -15.24 -15.13
N CYS A 593 -17.41 -14.49 -15.26
CA CYS A 593 -18.07 -13.81 -14.14
C CYS A 593 -19.59 -14.03 -14.21
N ASP A 594 -20.25 -13.81 -13.09
CA ASP A 594 -21.71 -13.82 -12.96
C ASP A 594 -22.41 -12.95 -14.03
N ARG A 595 -21.94 -11.72 -14.30
CA ARG A 595 -22.53 -10.83 -15.31
C ARG A 595 -22.38 -11.36 -16.73
N CYS A 596 -21.22 -11.93 -17.09
CA CYS A 596 -21.07 -12.61 -18.38
C CYS A 596 -22.00 -13.82 -18.51
N THR A 597 -22.23 -14.55 -17.40
CA THR A 597 -23.15 -15.70 -17.40
C THR A 597 -24.60 -15.24 -17.58
N ALA A 598 -25.01 -14.17 -16.89
CA ALA A 598 -26.35 -13.60 -16.98
C ALA A 598 -26.65 -13.02 -18.37
N ASN A 599 -25.72 -12.25 -18.94
CA ASN A 599 -25.90 -11.66 -20.27
C ASN A 599 -25.99 -12.75 -21.34
N ALA A 600 -25.16 -13.79 -21.26
CA ALA A 600 -25.24 -14.92 -22.20
C ALA A 600 -26.56 -15.71 -22.09
N ALA A 601 -27.19 -15.75 -20.92
CA ALA A 601 -28.51 -16.36 -20.74
C ALA A 601 -29.61 -15.48 -21.36
N ALA A 602 -29.56 -14.16 -21.14
CA ALA A 602 -30.50 -13.21 -21.75
C ALA A 602 -30.44 -13.25 -23.29
N ASP A 603 -29.23 -13.34 -23.86
CA ASP A 603 -29.04 -13.46 -25.32
C ASP A 603 -29.59 -14.79 -25.89
N ALA A 604 -29.65 -15.85 -25.07
CA ALA A 604 -30.12 -17.17 -25.49
C ALA A 604 -31.64 -17.35 -25.38
N ASP A 605 -32.30 -16.60 -24.50
CA ASP A 605 -33.74 -16.72 -24.22
C ASP A 605 -34.64 -15.87 -25.15
N GLY A 606 -34.06 -15.04 -26.03
CA GLY A 606 -34.72 -14.50 -27.22
C GLY A 606 -36.04 -13.77 -26.96
N GLU A 607 -35.96 -12.52 -26.49
CA GLU A 607 -36.86 -11.49 -27.00
C GLU A 607 -36.12 -10.79 -28.15
N ASP A 608 -36.67 -10.86 -29.36
CA ASP A 608 -36.48 -9.83 -30.39
C ASP A 608 -37.07 -8.51 -29.85
N GLY A 609 -36.49 -7.98 -28.79
CA GLY A 609 -36.62 -6.58 -28.42
C GLY A 609 -35.71 -5.82 -29.38
N GLU A 610 -36.30 -4.93 -30.18
CA GLU A 610 -35.56 -3.88 -30.86
C GLU A 610 -34.46 -3.37 -29.92
N GLU A 611 -33.21 -3.33 -30.39
CA GLU A 611 -32.16 -2.58 -29.70
C GLU A 611 -32.70 -1.17 -29.47
N GLU A 612 -33.23 -0.88 -28.28
CA GLU A 612 -33.38 0.49 -27.82
C GLU A 612 -31.97 0.97 -27.50
N PRO A 613 -31.38 1.90 -28.27
CA PRO A 613 -30.10 2.47 -27.93
C PRO A 613 -30.35 3.52 -26.84
N THR A 614 -30.36 3.11 -25.58
CA THR A 614 -30.63 4.01 -24.45
C THR A 614 -29.44 4.12 -23.49
N ALA A 615 -28.29 4.51 -24.06
CA ALA A 615 -27.36 5.45 -23.43
C ALA A 615 -26.46 6.00 -24.55
N GLY A 616 -26.65 7.27 -24.92
CA GLY A 616 -26.02 7.86 -26.10
C GLY A 616 -24.50 7.69 -26.13
N ASP A 617 -23.96 7.26 -27.26
CA ASP A 617 -22.56 7.40 -27.70
C ASP A 617 -21.43 7.14 -26.67
N TRP A 618 -21.65 6.38 -25.61
CA TRP A 618 -20.58 6.07 -24.67
C TRP A 618 -20.65 4.60 -24.28
N THR A 619 -19.51 3.91 -24.40
CA THR A 619 -19.36 2.54 -23.93
C THR A 619 -18.24 2.50 -22.90
N ALA A 620 -18.33 1.56 -21.96
CA ALA A 620 -17.23 1.29 -21.04
C ALA A 620 -15.92 1.06 -21.82
N GLN A 621 -14.81 1.53 -21.25
CA GLN A 621 -13.47 1.57 -21.85
C GLN A 621 -13.28 2.55 -23.02
N THR A 622 -14.24 3.44 -23.30
CA THR A 622 -14.04 4.53 -24.29
C THR A 622 -13.03 5.55 -23.75
N PRO A 623 -11.91 5.83 -24.43
CA PRO A 623 -11.02 6.91 -24.08
C PRO A 623 -11.71 8.26 -24.32
N VAL A 624 -11.57 9.17 -23.36
CA VAL A 624 -12.24 10.48 -23.38
C VAL A 624 -11.30 11.60 -22.96
N VAL A 625 -11.67 12.83 -23.27
CA VAL A 625 -11.04 14.05 -22.75
C VAL A 625 -12.14 14.97 -22.26
N HIS A 626 -12.06 15.36 -20.98
CA HIS A 626 -12.93 16.35 -20.38
C HIS A 626 -12.26 17.72 -20.36
N ARG A 627 -13.02 18.77 -20.68
CA ARG A 627 -12.51 20.15 -20.84
C ARG A 627 -11.73 20.66 -19.64
N THR A 628 -12.15 20.32 -18.42
CA THR A 628 -11.48 20.72 -17.17
C THR A 628 -10.77 19.60 -16.44
N LEU A 629 -11.14 18.34 -16.71
CA LEU A 629 -10.64 17.17 -15.95
C LEU A 629 -9.58 16.39 -16.74
N GLY A 630 -9.28 16.79 -17.98
CA GLY A 630 -8.23 16.19 -18.79
C GLY A 630 -8.65 14.86 -19.42
N ALA A 631 -7.65 14.08 -19.85
CA ALA A 631 -7.88 12.77 -20.45
C ALA A 631 -8.41 11.77 -19.41
N GLY A 632 -9.20 10.82 -19.87
CA GLY A 632 -9.74 9.76 -19.04
C GLY A 632 -10.25 8.58 -19.84
N VAL A 633 -10.82 7.60 -19.14
CA VAL A 633 -11.43 6.42 -19.74
C VAL A 633 -12.79 6.19 -19.09
N VAL A 634 -13.82 5.97 -19.89
CA VAL A 634 -15.14 5.60 -19.41
C VAL A 634 -15.05 4.26 -18.68
N MET A 635 -15.52 4.20 -17.45
CA MET A 635 -15.46 3.03 -16.58
C MET A 635 -16.77 2.26 -16.58
N SER A 636 -17.88 3.00 -16.49
CA SER A 636 -19.24 2.48 -16.56
C SER A 636 -20.15 3.55 -17.16
N VAL A 637 -21.23 3.08 -17.77
CA VAL A 637 -22.33 3.91 -18.27
C VAL A 637 -23.59 3.35 -17.63
N GLU A 638 -24.35 4.22 -16.97
CA GLU A 638 -25.67 3.96 -16.40
C GLU A 638 -26.69 4.87 -17.13
N ASP A 639 -27.99 4.63 -16.97
CA ASP A 639 -29.05 5.31 -17.74
C ASP A 639 -29.01 6.85 -17.65
N ASP A 640 -28.56 7.41 -16.52
CA ASP A 640 -28.52 8.86 -16.25
C ASP A 640 -27.09 9.42 -16.06
N ARG A 641 -26.06 8.57 -16.05
CA ARG A 641 -24.69 8.99 -15.68
C ARG A 641 -23.60 8.14 -16.31
N ILE A 642 -22.43 8.74 -16.46
CA ILE A 642 -21.19 8.09 -16.90
C ILE A 642 -20.11 8.25 -15.84
N THR A 643 -19.44 7.17 -15.47
CA THR A 643 -18.25 7.25 -14.61
C THR A 643 -17.02 7.22 -15.48
N VAL A 644 -16.17 8.23 -15.36
CA VAL A 644 -14.91 8.36 -16.10
C VAL A 644 -13.76 8.38 -15.11
N LEU A 645 -12.73 7.58 -15.37
CA LEU A 645 -11.43 7.68 -14.71
C LEU A 645 -10.62 8.77 -15.41
N PHE A 646 -10.48 9.93 -14.79
CA PHE A 646 -9.60 10.99 -15.29
C PHE A 646 -8.17 10.80 -14.78
N ASP A 647 -7.20 11.01 -15.65
CA ASP A 647 -5.77 10.87 -15.36
C ASP A 647 -5.38 11.72 -14.15
N ASP A 648 -5.85 12.96 -14.06
CA ASP A 648 -5.46 13.92 -13.02
C ASP A 648 -6.43 14.01 -11.84
N TYR A 649 -7.67 13.56 -12.01
CA TYR A 649 -8.76 13.80 -11.04
C TYR A 649 -9.38 12.52 -10.46
N GLY A 650 -8.91 11.36 -10.92
CA GLY A 650 -9.49 10.07 -10.56
C GLY A 650 -10.90 9.92 -11.11
N TYR A 651 -11.72 9.12 -10.43
CA TYR A 651 -13.06 8.81 -10.90
C TYR A 651 -14.02 9.99 -10.72
N ARG A 652 -14.80 10.27 -11.75
CA ARG A 652 -15.89 11.24 -11.71
C ARG A 652 -17.10 10.68 -12.42
N THR A 653 -18.22 10.75 -11.71
CA THR A 653 -19.52 10.48 -12.28
C THR A 653 -20.09 11.78 -12.83
N LEU A 654 -20.33 11.81 -14.12
CA LEU A 654 -20.90 12.93 -14.85
C LEU A 654 -22.32 12.54 -15.24
N ALA A 655 -23.27 13.44 -15.05
CA ALA A 655 -24.64 13.20 -15.51
C ALA A 655 -24.68 13.22 -17.05
N LEU A 656 -25.37 12.25 -17.66
CA LEU A 656 -25.42 12.09 -19.12
C LEU A 656 -26.10 13.30 -19.78
N ASP A 657 -27.11 13.89 -19.14
CA ASP A 657 -27.78 15.10 -19.57
C ASP A 657 -26.84 16.33 -19.60
N ALA A 658 -25.91 16.43 -18.66
CA ALA A 658 -24.94 17.52 -18.56
C ALA A 658 -23.86 17.43 -19.66
N ILE A 659 -23.53 16.23 -20.13
CA ILE A 659 -22.59 16.02 -21.25
C ILE A 659 -23.29 15.98 -22.61
N ALA A 660 -24.57 15.63 -22.66
CA ALA A 660 -25.35 15.60 -23.89
C ALA A 660 -25.47 17.01 -24.49
N GLY A 661 -24.87 17.21 -25.68
CA GLY A 661 -24.88 18.49 -26.37
C GLY A 661 -23.90 19.53 -25.81
N SER A 662 -23.04 19.16 -24.84
CA SER A 662 -21.98 20.02 -24.33
C SER A 662 -20.61 19.49 -24.74
N ASP A 663 -19.67 20.42 -24.95
CA ASP A 663 -18.28 20.09 -25.30
C ASP A 663 -17.44 19.68 -24.09
N LEU A 664 -18.11 19.24 -23.02
CA LEU A 664 -17.51 18.93 -21.73
C LEU A 664 -16.71 17.64 -21.77
N LEU A 665 -17.19 16.60 -22.47
CA LEU A 665 -16.54 15.31 -22.61
C LEU A 665 -16.50 14.88 -24.08
N ARG A 666 -15.31 14.61 -24.61
CA ARG A 666 -15.10 14.18 -26.00
C ARG A 666 -14.44 12.81 -26.06
N ARG A 667 -14.76 11.99 -27.05
CA ARG A 667 -13.98 10.77 -27.35
C ARG A 667 -12.56 11.15 -27.80
N ARG A 668 -11.56 10.38 -27.39
CA ARG A 668 -10.15 10.57 -27.73
C ARG A 668 -9.72 9.66 -28.89
#